data_AF-A0A9X7SUT5-F1
#
_entry.id   AF-A0A9X7SUT5-F1
#
_cell.length_a   1.000
_cell.length_b   1.000
_cell.length_c   1.000
_cell.angle_alpha   90.00
_cell.angle_beta   90.00
_cell.angle_gamma   90.00
#
_symmetry.space_group_name_H-M   'P 1'
#
loop_
_entity.id
_entity.type
_entity.pdbx_description
1 polymer ?
#
loop_
_entity_poly.entity_id
_entity_poly.type
_entity_poly.pdbx_seq_one_letter_code
_entity_poly.pdbx_strand_id
1 'polypeptide(L)'
;MKKWVVKALLVCLATGTFLSGVSAPPAMGAGATASMKKNSQVSKPVSQPVHNMIIFNDYQVAGQDSGGWNWVKNDEFILPPETALDIDLVQTTYGSGTNLNRSEVLLDGVELPEYQVEQQSSQSTFRWQVPRFSIPAAKLSPGPHILTFVVTDAKGQKSTVHVRFQVEAQNYPSIFEGEKPTGAAIPSGSQTAIFGMMGSTSFASTVPGTWKLINKTTNAELRSVPAKIFATGTLPTGNYDLVFTPDDSSLSAWMTHIRIGMAELYMGTDASGQKLAQGQQVTAPAAPGVVQLYSPVAGRWSVNGTGQTLTDSQHFEVVIPEMMAGMTMSVTFEPNQAANTDDLWGGSTTEVKIQVPGAPNSCDSASATATMDVLMQQNAQSSLMVERENLYSSDVTVKLYQNPVHVIWLATAAEHVEQGSEASDDEGPGFWAVDNVVVDESKLNWDHTALLLSSFKPGRYKVNYYSKREPRQSWCGYIQVVEDTRPIPSAPVCAKNEAGLAPSPGPILLKNSRGNEYRDGQTVRVSSAAELDSLSELRLTSTYAKRIGNKKLKDGSGKDMITYYMPNLVWTYGETPIGTRQEYIGATISSANAIQVFYEGKEIASLKPNTDEEYVDEGDESLDLKAIIADNENKPGVYTVKVTNTFRNKTCSVVQKYKKYDKELGESERNQTMTLTVEVK
;
A
#
# COMPACT_ATOMS: atom_id res chain seq x y z
N MET A 1 0.37 -23.21 19.48
CA MET A 1 1.29 -22.11 19.14
C MET A 1 1.93 -22.43 17.79
N LYS A 2 1.83 -21.52 16.81
CA LYS A 2 2.55 -21.63 15.54
C LYS A 2 4.01 -21.23 15.79
N LYS A 3 4.98 -21.99 15.25
CA LYS A 3 6.41 -21.67 15.40
C LYS A 3 6.80 -20.65 14.33
N TRP A 4 7.38 -19.52 14.76
CA TRP A 4 7.92 -18.46 13.91
C TRP A 4 9.46 -18.42 14.05
N VAL A 5 10.15 -17.63 13.22
CA VAL A 5 11.61 -17.43 13.24
C VAL A 5 11.89 -15.93 13.24
N VAL A 6 12.93 -15.48 13.97
CA VAL A 6 13.13 -14.07 14.36
C VAL A 6 14.56 -13.54 14.13
N LYS A 7 14.65 -12.24 13.81
CA LYS A 7 15.74 -11.25 13.91
C LYS A 7 16.75 -10.94 12.79
N ALA A 8 16.73 -9.67 12.34
CA ALA A 8 17.79 -8.98 11.57
C ALA A 8 17.72 -7.42 11.68
N LEU A 9 18.37 -6.84 12.69
CA LEU A 9 18.27 -5.41 13.08
C LEU A 9 18.93 -4.39 12.11
N LEU A 10 18.36 -3.18 11.97
CA LEU A 10 18.88 -2.02 11.19
C LEU A 10 18.57 -0.69 11.93
N VAL A 11 19.56 0.21 12.15
CA VAL A 11 19.42 1.48 12.93
C VAL A 11 20.47 2.56 12.54
N CYS A 12 20.10 3.86 12.36
CA CYS A 12 20.86 5.09 12.74
C CYS A 12 20.08 6.44 12.56
N LEU A 13 20.52 7.52 13.25
CA LEU A 13 19.72 8.66 13.79
C LEU A 13 19.92 10.11 13.21
N ALA A 14 18.79 10.82 13.08
CA ALA A 14 18.38 12.24 13.35
C ALA A 14 19.32 13.49 13.40
N THR A 15 18.84 14.64 12.82
CA THR A 15 18.66 16.04 13.38
C THR A 15 18.50 17.11 12.25
N GLY A 16 17.93 18.34 12.39
CA GLY A 16 17.03 18.95 13.40
C GLY A 16 16.93 20.52 13.42
N THR A 17 15.71 21.11 13.41
CA THR A 17 15.27 22.51 13.86
C THR A 17 15.73 23.78 13.08
N PHE A 18 14.95 24.86 12.82
CA PHE A 18 14.26 25.83 13.74
C PHE A 18 13.43 26.97 13.01
N LEU A 19 12.38 27.52 13.68
CA LEU A 19 11.85 28.94 13.72
C LEU A 19 11.40 29.70 12.42
N SER A 20 10.52 30.73 12.38
CA SER A 20 9.48 31.35 13.26
C SER A 20 8.82 32.58 12.58
N GLY A 21 7.63 33.07 13.00
CA GLY A 21 7.20 34.49 12.76
C GLY A 21 5.73 34.75 12.39
N VAL A 22 5.12 35.85 12.88
CA VAL A 22 3.64 36.12 12.87
C VAL A 22 3.34 37.63 12.62
N SER A 23 2.20 37.98 11.97
CA SER A 23 1.18 38.99 12.44
C SER A 23 0.38 39.83 11.39
N ALA A 24 -0.96 39.69 11.49
CA ALA A 24 -2.15 40.59 11.42
C ALA A 24 -2.32 41.92 10.57
N PRO A 25 -3.58 42.26 10.13
CA PRO A 25 -4.07 43.52 9.50
C PRO A 25 -5.04 44.33 10.46
N PRO A 26 -6.13 45.11 10.10
CA PRO A 26 -6.72 45.65 8.84
C PRO A 26 -7.41 47.08 8.85
N ALA A 27 -8.04 47.46 7.71
CA ALA A 27 -9.38 48.12 7.55
C ALA A 27 -9.68 49.66 7.60
N MET A 28 -10.62 50.11 6.73
CA MET A 28 -11.73 51.12 6.85
C MET A 28 -12.38 51.35 5.43
N GLY A 29 -13.65 51.74 5.17
CA GLY A 29 -14.90 51.94 5.97
C GLY A 29 -16.04 52.67 5.17
N ALA A 30 -17.31 52.58 5.62
CA ALA A 30 -18.54 53.40 5.31
C ALA A 30 -19.09 53.54 3.84
N GLY A 31 -20.37 53.86 3.52
CA GLY A 31 -21.64 54.03 4.30
C GLY A 31 -22.77 54.82 3.54
N ALA A 32 -24.00 54.89 4.11
CA ALA A 32 -25.15 55.83 3.83
C ALA A 32 -26.34 55.42 2.87
N THR A 33 -27.48 56.14 2.99
CA THR A 33 -28.89 55.64 2.80
C THR A 33 -29.94 56.67 2.26
N ALA A 34 -31.20 56.19 2.04
CA ALA A 34 -32.52 56.90 2.06
C ALA A 34 -33.02 57.66 0.79
N SER A 35 -34.33 57.92 0.54
CA SER A 35 -35.64 57.36 0.98
C SER A 35 -36.81 57.86 0.06
N MET A 36 -38.01 57.26 0.13
CA MET A 36 -39.19 57.59 -0.71
C MET A 36 -40.11 58.71 -0.14
N LYS A 37 -40.95 59.31 -1.00
CA LYS A 37 -42.24 59.92 -0.61
C LYS A 37 -43.35 59.72 -1.67
N LYS A 38 -44.59 59.61 -1.19
CA LYS A 38 -45.85 59.40 -1.94
C LYS A 38 -46.85 60.48 -1.49
N ASN A 39 -47.79 60.89 -2.35
CA ASN A 39 -48.92 61.74 -1.95
C ASN A 39 -50.23 61.29 -2.64
N SER A 40 -51.37 61.70 -2.09
CA SER A 40 -52.70 61.13 -2.34
C SER A 40 -53.78 62.20 -2.63
N GLN A 41 -55.06 61.77 -2.65
CA GLN A 41 -56.31 62.57 -2.76
C GLN A 41 -56.77 62.91 -4.21
N VAL A 42 -58.07 62.96 -4.56
CA VAL A 42 -59.35 62.59 -3.89
C VAL A 42 -60.42 62.30 -4.99
N SER A 43 -61.50 61.56 -4.67
CA SER A 43 -62.53 61.12 -5.62
C SER A 43 -63.76 62.03 -5.76
N LYS A 44 -64.52 61.85 -6.86
CA LYS A 44 -65.89 62.35 -7.10
C LYS A 44 -66.76 61.18 -7.61
N PRO A 45 -68.10 61.23 -7.49
CA PRO A 45 -68.96 60.11 -7.85
C PRO A 45 -69.00 59.91 -9.36
N VAL A 46 -68.57 58.74 -9.79
CA VAL A 46 -68.73 58.21 -11.14
C VAL A 46 -69.51 56.90 -10.98
N SER A 47 -70.36 56.56 -11.95
CA SER A 47 -70.90 55.20 -12.06
C SER A 47 -69.73 54.24 -12.27
N GLN A 48 -69.28 53.62 -11.18
CA GLN A 48 -68.12 52.74 -11.20
C GLN A 48 -68.40 51.51 -12.06
N PRO A 49 -67.37 50.92 -12.69
CA PRO A 49 -67.54 49.66 -13.41
C PRO A 49 -67.99 48.54 -12.46
N VAL A 50 -68.57 47.47 -13.01
CA VAL A 50 -69.20 46.39 -12.23
C VAL A 50 -68.88 45.02 -12.82
N HIS A 51 -68.79 44.02 -11.94
CA HIS A 51 -68.58 42.62 -12.32
C HIS A 51 -69.96 41.95 -12.39
N ASN A 52 -70.54 41.84 -13.58
CA ASN A 52 -71.88 41.29 -13.74
C ASN A 52 -71.94 39.81 -13.34
N MET A 53 -70.87 39.05 -13.62
CA MET A 53 -70.78 37.61 -13.35
C MET A 53 -69.32 37.14 -13.35
N ILE A 54 -68.97 36.27 -12.39
CA ILE A 54 -67.70 35.54 -12.36
C ILE A 54 -68.01 34.06 -12.09
N ILE A 55 -67.47 33.17 -12.92
CA ILE A 55 -67.68 31.72 -12.88
C ILE A 55 -66.31 31.03 -12.83
N PHE A 56 -66.17 30.05 -11.92
CA PHE A 56 -65.01 29.16 -11.78
C PHE A 56 -65.43 27.73 -12.14
N ASN A 57 -64.80 27.11 -13.13
CA ASN A 57 -65.10 25.74 -13.61
C ASN A 57 -66.62 25.47 -13.70
N ASP A 58 -67.33 26.37 -14.39
CA ASP A 58 -68.78 26.36 -14.61
C ASP A 58 -69.67 26.59 -13.36
N TYR A 59 -69.09 26.87 -12.18
CA TYR A 59 -69.77 27.30 -10.96
C TYR A 59 -69.72 28.83 -10.76
N GLN A 60 -70.88 29.49 -10.62
CA GLN A 60 -70.92 30.95 -10.41
C GLN A 60 -70.54 31.35 -8.98
N VAL A 61 -69.38 32.00 -8.83
CA VAL A 61 -68.81 32.45 -7.54
C VAL A 61 -69.13 33.90 -7.20
N ALA A 62 -69.39 34.75 -8.20
CA ALA A 62 -69.83 36.13 -7.97
C ALA A 62 -70.81 36.61 -9.05
N GLY A 63 -71.57 37.65 -8.74
CA GLY A 63 -72.48 38.28 -9.68
C GLY A 63 -73.05 39.58 -9.15
N GLN A 64 -73.86 40.25 -9.96
CA GLN A 64 -74.50 41.51 -9.57
C GLN A 64 -75.87 41.28 -8.94
N ASP A 65 -76.16 41.97 -7.84
CA ASP A 65 -77.47 41.98 -7.18
C ASP A 65 -78.44 43.03 -7.79
N SER A 66 -79.68 43.05 -7.30
CA SER A 66 -80.72 43.99 -7.76
C SER A 66 -80.48 45.45 -7.33
N GLY A 67 -79.57 45.70 -6.38
CA GLY A 67 -79.11 47.03 -5.99
C GLY A 67 -77.91 47.53 -6.81
N GLY A 68 -77.34 46.68 -7.68
CA GLY A 68 -76.18 46.96 -8.51
C GLY A 68 -74.83 46.63 -7.88
N TRP A 69 -74.81 46.03 -6.68
CA TRP A 69 -73.59 45.63 -5.98
C TRP A 69 -73.15 44.22 -6.40
N ASN A 70 -71.85 43.93 -6.30
CA ASN A 70 -71.35 42.57 -6.54
C ASN A 70 -71.52 41.73 -5.26
N TRP A 71 -72.30 40.65 -5.33
CA TRP A 71 -72.31 39.60 -4.31
C TRP A 71 -71.19 38.59 -4.60
N VAL A 72 -70.68 37.92 -3.55
CA VAL A 72 -69.63 36.90 -3.65
C VAL A 72 -69.92 35.73 -2.73
N LYS A 73 -69.81 34.51 -3.27
CA LYS A 73 -69.76 33.25 -2.54
C LYS A 73 -68.31 32.91 -2.23
N ASN A 74 -67.86 33.31 -1.05
CA ASN A 74 -66.53 32.96 -0.57
C ASN A 74 -66.55 31.58 0.09
N ASP A 75 -65.49 30.81 -0.09
CA ASP A 75 -65.23 29.52 0.56
C ASP A 75 -66.23 28.39 0.19
N GLU A 76 -67.25 28.66 -0.65
CA GLU A 76 -68.19 27.66 -1.20
C GLU A 76 -67.62 26.88 -2.39
N PHE A 77 -66.66 27.45 -3.14
CA PHE A 77 -66.00 26.77 -4.24
C PHE A 77 -64.75 26.03 -3.73
N ILE A 78 -64.75 24.72 -3.93
CA ILE A 78 -63.64 23.83 -3.58
C ILE A 78 -63.10 23.23 -4.88
N LEU A 79 -61.86 23.56 -5.21
CA LEU A 79 -61.16 23.06 -6.39
C LEU A 79 -60.46 21.73 -6.05
N PRO A 80 -60.73 20.63 -6.78
CA PRO A 80 -60.04 19.37 -6.57
C PRO A 80 -58.52 19.48 -6.84
N PRO A 81 -57.70 18.58 -6.28
CA PRO A 81 -56.25 18.60 -6.49
C PRO A 81 -55.86 18.50 -7.97
N GLU A 82 -54.73 19.08 -8.36
CA GLU A 82 -54.18 19.12 -9.74
C GLU A 82 -55.15 19.67 -10.82
N THR A 83 -56.26 20.28 -10.43
CA THR A 83 -57.26 20.82 -11.37
C THR A 83 -56.93 22.27 -11.71
N ALA A 84 -56.93 22.61 -13.00
CA ALA A 84 -56.79 24.01 -13.44
C ALA A 84 -58.07 24.79 -13.14
N LEU A 85 -57.91 26.07 -12.76
CA LEU A 85 -59.03 26.96 -12.48
C LEU A 85 -59.40 27.74 -13.74
N ASP A 86 -60.48 27.32 -14.38
CA ASP A 86 -61.07 27.96 -15.54
C ASP A 86 -61.98 29.11 -15.12
N ILE A 87 -61.79 30.30 -15.70
CA ILE A 87 -62.47 31.53 -15.28
C ILE A 87 -63.22 32.16 -16.47
N ASP A 88 -64.52 32.32 -16.31
CA ASP A 88 -65.38 33.12 -17.19
C ASP A 88 -65.82 34.41 -16.46
N LEU A 89 -65.58 35.56 -17.09
CA LEU A 89 -65.80 36.89 -16.51
C LEU A 89 -66.64 37.78 -17.42
N VAL A 90 -67.72 38.36 -16.88
CA VAL A 90 -68.57 39.35 -17.56
C VAL A 90 -68.64 40.62 -16.73
N GLN A 91 -68.31 41.74 -17.35
CA GLN A 91 -68.12 43.03 -16.68
C GLN A 91 -68.62 44.22 -17.51
N THR A 92 -69.10 45.27 -16.85
CA THR A 92 -69.63 46.48 -17.48
C THR A 92 -68.86 47.72 -17.04
N THR A 93 -68.44 48.54 -17.99
CA THR A 93 -67.68 49.80 -17.80
C THR A 93 -68.41 51.01 -18.37
N TYR A 94 -68.08 52.22 -17.91
CA TYR A 94 -68.81 53.45 -18.25
C TYR A 94 -67.89 54.58 -18.77
N GLY A 95 -68.17 55.06 -19.98
CA GLY A 95 -67.40 56.09 -20.69
C GLY A 95 -68.18 57.38 -20.91
N SER A 96 -67.65 58.25 -21.77
CA SER A 96 -68.30 59.48 -22.23
C SER A 96 -67.90 59.77 -23.68
N GLY A 97 -68.45 58.96 -24.59
CA GLY A 97 -67.94 58.79 -25.96
C GLY A 97 -67.28 57.42 -26.09
N THR A 98 -65.98 57.38 -26.36
CA THR A 98 -65.17 56.16 -26.28
C THR A 98 -65.09 55.67 -24.84
N ASN A 99 -65.16 54.35 -24.67
CA ASN A 99 -65.12 53.64 -23.41
C ASN A 99 -64.03 52.55 -23.48
N LEU A 100 -63.54 52.17 -22.31
CA LEU A 100 -62.39 51.29 -22.12
C LEU A 100 -62.75 50.29 -21.04
N ASN A 101 -62.41 49.03 -21.27
CA ASN A 101 -62.57 47.99 -20.29
C ASN A 101 -61.25 47.26 -20.12
N ARG A 102 -60.52 47.59 -19.04
CA ARG A 102 -59.27 46.92 -18.66
C ARG A 102 -59.55 45.99 -17.49
N SER A 103 -59.31 44.70 -17.70
CA SER A 103 -59.36 43.65 -16.71
C SER A 103 -57.96 43.40 -16.15
N GLU A 104 -57.82 43.39 -14.83
CA GLU A 104 -56.60 42.99 -14.12
C GLU A 104 -56.98 41.89 -13.11
N VAL A 105 -56.13 40.86 -12.98
CA VAL A 105 -56.37 39.71 -12.09
C VAL A 105 -55.16 39.53 -11.18
N LEU A 106 -55.41 39.32 -9.88
CA LEU A 106 -54.38 39.01 -8.90
C LEU A 106 -54.73 37.73 -8.15
N LEU A 107 -53.76 36.85 -7.95
CA LEU A 107 -53.85 35.68 -7.08
C LEU A 107 -53.04 35.94 -5.81
N ASP A 108 -53.70 35.88 -4.66
CA ASP A 108 -53.12 36.13 -3.33
C ASP A 108 -52.37 37.48 -3.20
N GLY A 109 -52.81 38.47 -3.97
CA GLY A 109 -52.21 39.81 -4.04
C GLY A 109 -51.05 39.95 -5.03
N VAL A 110 -50.68 38.89 -5.75
CA VAL A 110 -49.69 38.93 -6.84
C VAL A 110 -50.42 39.12 -8.17
N GLU A 111 -50.07 40.15 -8.94
CA GLU A 111 -50.62 40.38 -10.28
C GLU A 111 -50.26 39.26 -11.25
N LEU A 112 -51.23 38.83 -12.06
CA LEU A 112 -51.08 37.87 -13.14
C LEU A 112 -51.14 38.62 -14.48
N PRO A 113 -50.01 39.20 -14.96
CA PRO A 113 -50.00 40.05 -16.15
C PRO A 113 -50.45 39.32 -17.43
N GLU A 114 -50.29 38.01 -17.50
CA GLU A 114 -50.73 37.19 -18.64
C GLU A 114 -52.26 37.14 -18.83
N TYR A 115 -53.04 37.50 -17.80
CA TYR A 115 -54.50 37.59 -17.86
C TYR A 115 -55.00 39.05 -17.87
N GLN A 116 -54.10 40.02 -18.02
CA GLN A 116 -54.48 41.42 -18.23
C GLN A 116 -54.94 41.63 -19.67
N VAL A 117 -56.16 42.13 -19.83
CA VAL A 117 -56.80 42.29 -21.14
C VAL A 117 -57.58 43.59 -21.20
N GLU A 118 -57.48 44.29 -22.33
CA GLU A 118 -58.10 45.60 -22.55
C GLU A 118 -58.92 45.61 -23.84
N GLN A 119 -60.15 46.10 -23.77
CA GLN A 119 -61.04 46.24 -24.92
C GLN A 119 -61.65 47.65 -24.98
N GLN A 120 -61.60 48.27 -26.16
CA GLN A 120 -62.22 49.56 -26.43
C GLN A 120 -63.60 49.40 -27.09
N SER A 121 -64.49 50.35 -26.82
CA SER A 121 -65.83 50.43 -27.41
C SER A 121 -66.24 51.89 -27.62
N SER A 122 -67.06 52.18 -28.63
CA SER A 122 -67.66 53.51 -28.84
C SER A 122 -68.95 53.73 -28.03
N GLN A 123 -69.32 52.78 -27.15
CA GLN A 123 -70.52 52.84 -26.33
C GLN A 123 -70.24 53.43 -24.94
N SER A 124 -71.02 54.42 -24.53
CA SER A 124 -70.91 55.06 -23.20
C SER A 124 -71.15 54.10 -22.02
N THR A 125 -71.82 52.96 -22.27
CA THR A 125 -71.91 51.82 -21.35
C THR A 125 -71.52 50.58 -22.14
N PHE A 126 -70.50 49.86 -21.70
CA PHE A 126 -69.95 48.73 -22.44
C PHE A 126 -69.90 47.48 -21.55
N ARG A 127 -70.78 46.53 -21.83
CA ARG A 127 -70.77 45.19 -21.23
C ARG A 127 -69.93 44.27 -22.11
N TRP A 128 -68.95 43.61 -21.49
CA TRP A 128 -68.00 42.74 -22.15
C TRP A 128 -67.92 41.39 -21.44
N GLN A 129 -67.96 40.31 -22.21
CA GLN A 129 -67.51 38.99 -21.77
C GLN A 129 -66.05 38.85 -22.13
N VAL A 130 -65.20 38.74 -21.11
CA VAL A 130 -63.77 38.51 -21.27
C VAL A 130 -63.56 37.10 -21.85
N PRO A 131 -62.61 36.89 -22.78
CA PRO A 131 -62.26 35.54 -23.22
C PRO A 131 -61.88 34.66 -22.02
N ARG A 132 -62.44 33.44 -21.95
CA ARG A 132 -62.15 32.45 -20.90
C ARG A 132 -60.64 32.21 -20.80
N PHE A 133 -60.13 32.18 -19.57
CA PHE A 133 -58.72 31.90 -19.28
C PHE A 133 -58.60 30.94 -18.11
N SER A 134 -57.47 30.24 -18.04
CA SER A 134 -57.25 29.17 -17.06
C SER A 134 -55.97 29.44 -16.27
N ILE A 135 -56.07 29.44 -14.93
CA ILE A 135 -54.90 29.42 -14.05
C ILE A 135 -54.47 27.94 -13.91
N PRO A 136 -53.25 27.57 -14.32
CA PRO A 136 -52.80 26.18 -14.26
C PRO A 136 -52.63 25.72 -12.81
N ALA A 137 -52.92 24.45 -12.54
CA ALA A 137 -52.86 23.87 -11.19
C ALA A 137 -51.49 24.09 -10.50
N ALA A 138 -50.38 24.11 -11.25
CA ALA A 138 -49.05 24.39 -10.72
C ALA A 138 -48.87 25.80 -10.09
N LYS A 139 -49.84 26.72 -10.25
CA LYS A 139 -49.89 28.02 -9.56
C LYS A 139 -50.83 28.03 -8.34
N LEU A 140 -51.49 26.91 -8.04
CA LEU A 140 -52.53 26.78 -7.02
C LEU A 140 -52.08 25.72 -5.98
N SER A 141 -51.59 26.19 -4.84
CA SER A 141 -51.18 25.32 -3.74
C SER A 141 -52.40 24.72 -3.01
N PRO A 142 -52.27 23.57 -2.32
CA PRO A 142 -53.29 23.12 -1.39
C PRO A 142 -53.51 24.16 -0.27
N GLY A 143 -54.74 24.64 -0.11
CA GLY A 143 -55.04 25.71 0.85
C GLY A 143 -56.11 26.71 0.39
N PRO A 144 -56.44 27.69 1.25
CA PRO A 144 -57.32 28.80 0.88
C PRO A 144 -56.57 29.82 0.01
N HIS A 145 -57.21 30.25 -1.07
CA HIS A 145 -56.70 31.21 -2.04
C HIS A 145 -57.66 32.39 -2.21
N ILE A 146 -57.14 33.55 -2.61
CA ILE A 146 -57.91 34.77 -2.88
C ILE A 146 -57.62 35.28 -4.30
N LEU A 147 -58.60 35.16 -5.19
CA LEU A 147 -58.57 35.85 -6.48
C LEU A 147 -59.18 37.23 -6.36
N THR A 148 -58.49 38.22 -6.92
CA THR A 148 -58.93 39.61 -6.97
C THR A 148 -59.10 40.04 -8.42
N PHE A 149 -60.32 40.36 -8.81
CA PHE A 149 -60.67 40.87 -10.13
C PHE A 149 -60.85 42.38 -10.04
N VAL A 150 -60.06 43.12 -10.81
CA VAL A 150 -60.12 44.58 -10.87
C VAL A 150 -60.50 44.99 -12.28
N VAL A 151 -61.61 45.71 -12.41
CA VAL A 151 -62.05 46.29 -13.68
C VAL A 151 -61.83 47.80 -13.66
N THR A 152 -61.26 48.35 -14.72
CA THR A 152 -61.00 49.78 -14.87
C THR A 152 -61.74 50.34 -16.09
N ASP A 153 -62.44 51.46 -15.92
CA ASP A 153 -63.14 52.17 -17.01
C ASP A 153 -62.29 53.27 -17.69
N ALA A 154 -62.82 53.87 -18.77
CA ALA A 154 -62.17 54.98 -19.49
C ALA A 154 -61.96 56.27 -18.65
N LYS A 155 -62.62 56.39 -17.49
CA LYS A 155 -62.48 57.51 -16.56
C LYS A 155 -61.51 57.18 -15.42
N GLY A 156 -60.83 56.04 -15.48
CA GLY A 156 -59.88 55.56 -14.49
C GLY A 156 -60.53 55.10 -13.18
N GLN A 157 -61.86 54.89 -13.16
CA GLN A 157 -62.52 54.29 -12.00
C GLN A 157 -62.24 52.81 -11.97
N LYS A 158 -61.97 52.29 -10.76
CA LYS A 158 -61.77 50.86 -10.53
C LYS A 158 -62.91 50.28 -9.71
N SER A 159 -63.21 49.02 -9.96
CA SER A 159 -64.13 48.21 -9.15
C SER A 159 -63.52 46.83 -8.95
N THR A 160 -63.56 46.37 -7.71
CA THR A 160 -62.79 45.21 -7.25
C THR A 160 -63.72 44.17 -6.63
N VAL A 161 -63.55 42.92 -7.04
CA VAL A 161 -64.20 41.76 -6.42
C VAL A 161 -63.12 40.80 -5.93
N HIS A 162 -63.21 40.41 -4.66
CA HIS A 162 -62.36 39.40 -4.06
C HIS A 162 -63.18 38.11 -3.90
N VAL A 163 -62.76 37.04 -4.56
CA VAL A 163 -63.34 35.69 -4.43
C VAL A 163 -62.34 34.80 -3.71
N ARG A 164 -62.76 34.25 -2.58
CA ARG A 164 -62.01 33.27 -1.79
C ARG A 164 -62.50 31.87 -2.13
N PHE A 165 -61.58 30.96 -2.35
CA PHE A 165 -61.86 29.56 -2.67
C PHE A 165 -60.83 28.66 -1.99
N GLN A 166 -61.16 27.38 -1.86
CA GLN A 166 -60.27 26.37 -1.28
C GLN A 166 -59.75 25.46 -2.38
N VAL A 167 -58.46 25.12 -2.35
CA VAL A 167 -57.88 24.01 -3.11
C VAL A 167 -57.70 22.84 -2.17
N GLU A 168 -58.20 21.66 -2.57
CA GLU A 168 -58.03 20.43 -1.80
C GLU A 168 -56.58 19.92 -1.83
N ALA A 169 -56.16 19.30 -0.73
CA ALA A 169 -54.88 18.61 -0.66
C ALA A 169 -55.02 17.18 -1.21
N GLN A 170 -53.99 16.69 -1.92
CA GLN A 170 -53.90 15.28 -2.27
C GLN A 170 -53.84 14.44 -0.99
N ASN A 171 -54.78 13.50 -0.83
CA ASN A 171 -54.89 12.65 0.35
C ASN A 171 -54.14 11.33 0.13
N TYR A 172 -52.87 11.24 0.52
CA TYR A 172 -52.04 10.05 0.32
C TYR A 172 -52.24 9.00 1.44
N PRO A 173 -52.13 7.70 1.14
CA PRO A 173 -52.03 6.67 2.17
C PRO A 173 -50.74 6.81 3.00
N SER A 174 -50.80 6.45 4.28
CA SER A 174 -49.62 6.38 5.15
C SER A 174 -48.78 5.15 4.83
N ILE A 175 -47.60 5.40 4.23
CA ILE A 175 -46.57 4.40 3.90
C ILE A 175 -45.39 4.51 4.87
N PHE A 176 -44.77 3.38 5.22
CA PHE A 176 -43.67 3.27 6.18
C PHE A 176 -42.54 2.42 5.59
N GLU A 177 -41.30 2.63 6.03
CA GLU A 177 -40.17 1.76 5.68
C GLU A 177 -40.15 0.51 6.58
N GLY A 178 -39.74 -0.62 6.00
CA GLY A 178 -39.74 -1.94 6.62
C GLY A 178 -41.03 -2.74 6.37
N GLU A 179 -41.14 -3.88 7.07
CA GLU A 179 -42.26 -4.83 6.91
C GLU A 179 -43.49 -4.50 7.77
N LYS A 180 -43.43 -3.44 8.59
CA LYS A 180 -44.47 -3.07 9.55
C LYS A 180 -44.81 -1.58 9.44
N PRO A 181 -46.08 -1.19 9.52
CA PRO A 181 -46.49 0.21 9.48
C PRO A 181 -46.21 0.90 10.83
N THR A 182 -44.93 1.14 11.11
CA THR A 182 -44.43 1.67 12.39
C THR A 182 -43.30 2.67 12.15
N GLY A 183 -43.29 3.78 12.88
CA GLY A 183 -42.30 4.85 12.73
C GLY A 183 -42.88 6.10 12.07
N ALA A 184 -42.03 6.89 11.42
CA ALA A 184 -42.47 8.03 10.62
C ALA A 184 -43.01 7.55 9.26
N ALA A 185 -44.11 8.14 8.80
CA ALA A 185 -44.61 7.88 7.46
C ALA A 185 -43.74 8.59 6.41
N ILE A 186 -43.46 7.89 5.30
CA ILE A 186 -42.69 8.41 4.18
C ILE A 186 -43.60 9.29 3.30
N PRO A 187 -43.27 10.58 3.07
CA PRO A 187 -44.05 11.44 2.18
C PRO A 187 -44.05 10.96 0.73
N SER A 188 -45.14 11.22 0.00
CA SER A 188 -45.15 11.02 -1.46
C SER A 188 -44.18 11.99 -2.14
N GLY A 189 -43.50 11.55 -3.19
CA GLY A 189 -42.44 12.29 -3.88
C GLY A 189 -41.09 12.32 -3.14
N SER A 190 -40.95 11.60 -2.02
CA SER A 190 -39.67 11.50 -1.30
C SER A 190 -38.61 10.72 -2.08
N GLN A 191 -37.37 10.73 -1.59
CA GLN A 191 -36.27 9.93 -2.12
C GLN A 191 -35.68 9.03 -1.03
N THR A 192 -35.71 7.72 -1.24
CA THR A 192 -35.02 6.71 -0.43
C THR A 192 -33.67 6.40 -1.09
N ALA A 193 -32.56 6.67 -0.40
CA ALA A 193 -31.22 6.32 -0.88
C ALA A 193 -30.70 5.06 -0.16
N ILE A 194 -30.19 4.10 -0.92
CA ILE A 194 -29.55 2.88 -0.41
C ILE A 194 -28.13 2.86 -0.96
N PHE A 195 -27.12 2.80 -0.09
CA PHE A 195 -25.73 2.94 -0.50
C PHE A 195 -25.03 1.60 -0.69
N GLY A 196 -24.53 1.37 -1.90
CA GLY A 196 -23.85 0.14 -2.30
C GLY A 196 -24.00 -0.17 -3.79
N MET A 197 -23.33 -1.23 -4.26
CA MET A 197 -23.46 -1.68 -5.66
C MET A 197 -24.82 -2.32 -5.96
N MET A 198 -25.42 -2.94 -4.94
CA MET A 198 -26.80 -3.43 -4.94
C MET A 198 -27.47 -3.04 -3.62
N GLY A 199 -28.80 -3.08 -3.58
CA GLY A 199 -29.57 -2.76 -2.38
C GLY A 199 -30.95 -3.38 -2.39
N SER A 200 -31.57 -3.45 -1.22
CA SER A 200 -32.96 -3.87 -1.02
C SER A 200 -33.59 -3.02 0.08
N THR A 201 -34.92 -2.91 0.07
CA THR A 201 -35.70 -2.40 1.21
C THR A 201 -37.12 -2.96 1.13
N SER A 202 -37.91 -2.73 2.17
CA SER A 202 -39.32 -3.09 2.25
C SER A 202 -40.15 -1.86 2.59
N PHE A 203 -41.41 -1.86 2.17
CA PHE A 203 -42.37 -0.81 2.49
C PHE A 203 -43.69 -1.43 2.97
N ALA A 204 -44.34 -0.76 3.91
CA ALA A 204 -45.61 -1.18 4.48
C ALA A 204 -46.66 -0.06 4.39
N SER A 205 -47.87 -0.41 3.99
CA SER A 205 -49.06 0.45 3.96
C SER A 205 -50.05 0.07 5.05
N THR A 206 -50.75 1.06 5.58
CA THR A 206 -51.89 0.84 6.50
C THR A 206 -53.12 0.27 5.78
N VAL A 207 -53.31 0.64 4.51
CA VAL A 207 -54.44 0.26 3.65
C VAL A 207 -54.03 -0.79 2.61
N PRO A 208 -54.96 -1.63 2.11
CA PRO A 208 -54.67 -2.50 0.97
C PRO A 208 -54.56 -1.68 -0.34
N GLY A 209 -53.85 -2.24 -1.30
CA GLY A 209 -53.54 -1.60 -2.58
C GLY A 209 -52.52 -2.39 -3.39
N THR A 210 -52.14 -1.83 -4.54
CA THR A 210 -51.17 -2.41 -5.46
C THR A 210 -49.88 -1.62 -5.51
N TRP A 211 -48.76 -2.30 -5.28
CA TRP A 211 -47.41 -1.77 -5.44
C TRP A 211 -46.90 -2.02 -6.86
N LYS A 212 -46.19 -1.04 -7.43
CA LYS A 212 -45.55 -1.14 -8.74
C LYS A 212 -44.16 -0.52 -8.71
N LEU A 213 -43.14 -1.34 -8.98
CA LEU A 213 -41.74 -0.94 -9.05
C LEU A 213 -41.31 -0.79 -10.51
N ILE A 214 -40.75 0.36 -10.85
CA ILE A 214 -40.36 0.76 -12.21
C ILE A 214 -38.88 1.12 -12.22
N ASN A 215 -38.12 0.65 -13.21
CA ASN A 215 -36.78 1.17 -13.48
C ASN A 215 -36.91 2.50 -14.24
N LYS A 216 -36.48 3.60 -13.62
CA LYS A 216 -36.64 4.96 -14.16
C LYS A 216 -35.80 5.23 -15.40
N THR A 217 -34.75 4.44 -15.63
CA THR A 217 -33.84 4.60 -16.77
C THR A 217 -34.41 3.94 -18.03
N THR A 218 -35.10 2.82 -17.88
CA THR A 218 -35.69 2.05 -19.00
C THR A 218 -37.21 2.20 -19.12
N ASN A 219 -37.86 2.85 -18.14
CA ASN A 219 -39.31 2.86 -17.91
C ASN A 219 -39.95 1.46 -17.84
N ALA A 220 -39.15 0.42 -17.58
CA ALA A 220 -39.64 -0.95 -17.48
C ALA A 220 -40.25 -1.22 -16.09
N GLU A 221 -41.47 -1.76 -16.08
CA GLU A 221 -42.05 -2.34 -14.87
C GLU A 221 -41.26 -3.62 -14.51
N LEU A 222 -40.72 -3.65 -13.28
CA LEU A 222 -39.95 -4.79 -12.78
C LEU A 222 -40.83 -5.77 -11.98
N ARG A 223 -41.82 -5.23 -11.28
CA ARG A 223 -42.71 -5.99 -10.39
C ARG A 223 -43.97 -5.18 -10.09
N SER A 224 -45.12 -5.85 -10.09
CA SER A 224 -46.39 -5.32 -9.58
C SER A 224 -47.07 -6.37 -8.69
N VAL A 225 -47.51 -5.98 -7.49
CA VAL A 225 -48.07 -6.90 -6.47
C VAL A 225 -49.19 -6.21 -5.66
N PRO A 226 -50.40 -6.80 -5.57
CA PRO A 226 -51.43 -6.38 -4.64
C PRO A 226 -51.12 -6.90 -3.22
N ALA A 227 -50.73 -6.00 -2.32
CA ALA A 227 -50.36 -6.34 -0.95
C ALA A 227 -50.31 -5.11 -0.04
N LYS A 228 -50.38 -5.31 1.29
CA LYS A 228 -50.06 -4.25 2.27
C LYS A 228 -48.56 -4.04 2.49
N ILE A 229 -47.73 -5.02 2.13
CA ILE A 229 -46.27 -5.01 2.32
C ILE A 229 -45.62 -5.34 0.98
N PHE A 230 -44.55 -4.62 0.64
CA PHE A 230 -43.77 -4.83 -0.58
C PHE A 230 -42.28 -4.85 -0.27
N ALA A 231 -41.61 -5.96 -0.60
CA ALA A 231 -40.16 -6.04 -0.62
C ALA A 231 -39.66 -5.82 -2.06
N THR A 232 -38.69 -4.92 -2.23
CA THR A 232 -38.07 -4.68 -3.55
C THR A 232 -37.36 -5.94 -4.07
N GLY A 233 -36.82 -6.76 -3.15
CA GLY A 233 -35.75 -7.69 -3.45
C GLY A 233 -34.43 -6.96 -3.75
N THR A 234 -33.39 -7.71 -4.08
CA THR A 234 -32.09 -7.15 -4.46
C THR A 234 -32.17 -6.47 -5.83
N LEU A 235 -31.84 -5.18 -5.86
CA LEU A 235 -31.81 -4.34 -7.04
C LEU A 235 -30.37 -3.83 -7.27
N PRO A 236 -29.89 -3.75 -8.52
CA PRO A 236 -28.57 -3.19 -8.81
C PRO A 236 -28.54 -1.65 -8.69
N THR A 237 -27.33 -1.07 -8.77
CA THR A 237 -27.12 0.38 -8.88
C THR A 237 -28.01 0.99 -9.98
N GLY A 238 -28.77 2.03 -9.64
CA GLY A 238 -29.76 2.65 -10.53
C GLY A 238 -30.75 3.55 -9.82
N ASN A 239 -31.71 4.07 -10.58
CA ASN A 239 -32.83 4.85 -10.08
C ASN A 239 -34.14 4.12 -10.41
N TYR A 240 -35.02 4.03 -9.42
CA TYR A 240 -36.29 3.31 -9.49
C TYR A 240 -37.40 4.18 -8.91
N ASP A 241 -38.61 4.06 -9.47
CA ASP A 241 -39.81 4.67 -8.90
C ASP A 241 -40.68 3.54 -8.33
N LEU A 242 -41.07 3.65 -7.05
CA LEU A 242 -42.03 2.76 -6.42
C LEU A 242 -43.34 3.51 -6.22
N VAL A 243 -44.39 3.03 -6.86
CA VAL A 243 -45.75 3.58 -6.78
C VAL A 243 -46.63 2.63 -5.96
N PHE A 244 -47.47 3.18 -5.10
CA PHE A 244 -48.53 2.46 -4.40
C PHE A 244 -49.89 3.08 -4.73
N THR A 245 -50.75 2.31 -5.38
CA THR A 245 -52.13 2.69 -5.66
C THR A 245 -53.03 2.02 -4.62
N PRO A 246 -53.65 2.78 -3.70
CA PRO A 246 -54.59 2.22 -2.72
C PRO A 246 -55.86 1.68 -3.40
N ASP A 247 -56.51 0.69 -2.79
CA ASP A 247 -57.81 0.17 -3.29
C ASP A 247 -58.97 1.14 -2.99
N ASP A 248 -58.77 2.09 -2.06
CA ASP A 248 -59.71 3.14 -1.70
C ASP A 248 -59.58 4.33 -2.66
N SER A 249 -60.63 4.58 -3.46
CA SER A 249 -60.65 5.66 -4.45
C SER A 249 -60.74 7.07 -3.87
N SER A 250 -60.90 7.23 -2.55
CA SER A 250 -60.77 8.53 -1.86
C SER A 250 -59.30 8.89 -1.56
N LEU A 251 -58.36 7.97 -1.80
CA LEU A 251 -56.93 8.18 -1.59
C LEU A 251 -56.19 8.33 -2.93
N SER A 252 -55.25 9.26 -2.98
CA SER A 252 -54.35 9.48 -4.11
C SER A 252 -53.23 8.43 -4.13
N ALA A 253 -52.75 8.07 -5.32
CA ALA A 253 -51.60 7.18 -5.45
C ALA A 253 -50.34 7.82 -4.82
N TRP A 254 -49.62 7.05 -4.02
CA TRP A 254 -48.38 7.45 -3.38
C TRP A 254 -47.17 7.00 -4.21
N MET A 255 -46.06 7.73 -4.16
CA MET A 255 -44.84 7.35 -4.89
C MET A 255 -43.57 7.75 -4.13
N THR A 256 -42.49 6.97 -4.24
CA THR A 256 -41.13 7.34 -3.80
C THR A 256 -40.09 7.01 -4.87
N HIS A 257 -38.99 7.77 -4.86
CA HIS A 257 -37.82 7.55 -5.69
C HIS A 257 -36.77 6.73 -4.92
N ILE A 258 -36.53 5.48 -5.31
CA ILE A 258 -35.49 4.64 -4.73
C ILE A 258 -34.21 4.79 -5.57
N ARG A 259 -33.14 5.27 -4.96
CA ARG A 259 -31.82 5.42 -5.58
C ARG A 259 -30.83 4.44 -4.94
N ILE A 260 -30.17 3.63 -5.77
CA ILE A 260 -29.14 2.68 -5.35
C ILE A 260 -27.82 3.05 -6.01
N GLY A 261 -26.75 3.14 -5.22
CA GLY A 261 -25.41 3.38 -5.73
C GLY A 261 -24.44 3.83 -4.62
N MET A 262 -23.17 4.00 -4.97
CA MET A 262 -22.17 4.54 -4.03
C MET A 262 -22.51 5.98 -3.62
N ALA A 263 -22.07 6.40 -2.42
CA ALA A 263 -22.21 7.77 -1.98
C ALA A 263 -21.41 8.72 -2.90
N GLU A 264 -21.90 9.94 -3.08
CA GLU A 264 -21.24 10.92 -3.93
C GLU A 264 -20.23 11.73 -3.12
N LEU A 265 -18.97 11.73 -3.56
CA LEU A 265 -17.91 12.51 -2.95
C LEU A 265 -17.52 13.70 -3.83
N TYR A 266 -17.17 14.82 -3.21
CA TYR A 266 -16.77 16.06 -3.85
C TYR A 266 -15.50 16.60 -3.18
N MET A 267 -14.60 17.20 -3.95
CA MET A 267 -13.44 17.93 -3.44
C MET A 267 -13.83 19.38 -3.16
N GLY A 268 -13.77 19.79 -1.89
CA GLY A 268 -14.21 21.10 -1.39
C GLY A 268 -15.14 20.97 -0.18
N THR A 269 -15.90 22.03 0.09
CA THR A 269 -16.85 22.11 1.22
C THR A 269 -18.29 21.75 0.85
N ASP A 270 -18.63 21.62 -0.42
CA ASP A 270 -19.99 21.39 -0.92
C ASP A 270 -20.03 20.66 -2.28
N ALA A 271 -21.24 20.45 -2.80
CA ALA A 271 -21.48 19.76 -4.07
C ALA A 271 -21.12 20.57 -5.34
N SER A 272 -20.67 21.82 -5.22
CA SER A 272 -20.15 22.61 -6.36
C SER A 272 -18.69 22.27 -6.69
N GLY A 273 -18.00 21.57 -5.77
CA GLY A 273 -16.65 21.07 -5.95
C GLY A 273 -16.52 20.00 -7.05
N GLN A 274 -15.29 19.57 -7.32
CA GLN A 274 -15.07 18.47 -8.28
C GLN A 274 -15.64 17.17 -7.72
N LYS A 275 -16.63 16.59 -8.39
CA LYS A 275 -17.14 15.25 -8.10
C LYS A 275 -16.04 14.19 -8.31
N LEU A 276 -15.93 13.27 -7.35
CA LEU A 276 -14.92 12.23 -7.30
C LEU A 276 -15.53 10.87 -7.57
N ALA A 277 -14.86 10.05 -8.37
CA ALA A 277 -15.23 8.66 -8.64
C ALA A 277 -14.54 7.67 -7.69
N GLN A 278 -15.08 6.45 -7.58
CA GLN A 278 -14.50 5.37 -6.78
C GLN A 278 -13.04 5.10 -7.19
N GLY A 279 -12.13 5.15 -6.21
CA GLY A 279 -10.70 4.93 -6.39
C GLY A 279 -9.97 6.05 -7.14
N GLN A 280 -10.62 7.18 -7.44
CA GLN A 280 -10.01 8.30 -8.16
C GLN A 280 -8.83 8.87 -7.37
N GLN A 281 -7.73 9.13 -8.07
CA GLN A 281 -6.57 9.81 -7.51
C GLN A 281 -6.67 11.33 -7.72
N VAL A 282 -6.61 12.08 -6.63
CA VAL A 282 -6.44 13.54 -6.59
C VAL A 282 -5.05 13.88 -6.04
N THR A 283 -4.59 15.12 -6.24
CA THR A 283 -3.30 15.58 -5.70
C THR A 283 -3.53 16.61 -4.60
N ALA A 284 -2.86 16.44 -3.46
CA ALA A 284 -2.90 17.41 -2.37
C ALA A 284 -2.18 18.72 -2.75
N PRO A 285 -2.55 19.88 -2.18
CA PRO A 285 -1.91 21.15 -2.50
C PRO A 285 -0.46 21.23 -2.00
N ALA A 286 -0.17 20.65 -0.83
CA ALA A 286 1.16 20.66 -0.20
C ALA A 286 1.27 19.56 0.87
N ALA A 287 2.50 19.32 1.34
CA ALA A 287 2.80 18.63 2.59
C ALA A 287 3.74 19.50 3.46
N PRO A 288 3.40 19.79 4.73
CA PRO A 288 2.09 19.54 5.34
C PRO A 288 0.98 20.35 4.65
N GLY A 289 -0.27 19.90 4.76
CA GLY A 289 -1.41 20.51 4.08
C GLY A 289 -2.76 19.96 4.52
N VAL A 290 -3.83 20.39 3.85
CA VAL A 290 -5.20 19.90 4.06
C VAL A 290 -5.87 19.67 2.71
N VAL A 291 -6.66 18.60 2.58
CA VAL A 291 -7.61 18.38 1.49
C VAL A 291 -9.01 18.32 2.07
N GLN A 292 -9.90 19.20 1.60
CA GLN A 292 -11.31 19.21 2.01
C GLN A 292 -12.12 18.27 1.12
N LEU A 293 -12.90 17.40 1.76
CA LEU A 293 -13.83 16.48 1.11
C LEU A 293 -15.24 16.70 1.65
N TYR A 294 -16.22 16.52 0.77
CA TYR A 294 -17.64 16.67 1.06
C TYR A 294 -18.46 15.50 0.53
N SER A 295 -19.49 15.11 1.27
CA SER A 295 -20.56 14.20 0.88
C SER A 295 -21.91 14.86 1.14
N PRO A 296 -22.90 14.78 0.22
CA PRO A 296 -24.26 15.24 0.47
C PRO A 296 -24.97 14.54 1.63
N VAL A 297 -24.45 13.39 2.09
CA VAL A 297 -24.97 12.65 3.25
C VAL A 297 -23.92 12.54 4.35
N ALA A 298 -24.36 12.54 5.60
CA ALA A 298 -23.49 12.29 6.74
C ALA A 298 -22.98 10.85 6.73
N GLY A 299 -21.78 10.64 7.23
CA GLY A 299 -21.16 9.31 7.31
C GLY A 299 -19.89 9.30 8.11
N ARG A 300 -19.24 8.13 8.13
CA ARG A 300 -17.94 7.89 8.73
C ARG A 300 -16.83 8.04 7.69
N TRP A 301 -15.90 8.93 7.97
CA TRP A 301 -14.66 9.12 7.24
C TRP A 301 -13.52 8.41 7.95
N SER A 302 -12.59 7.83 7.19
CA SER A 302 -11.31 7.31 7.69
C SER A 302 -10.17 7.53 6.70
N VAL A 303 -8.94 7.69 7.21
CA VAL A 303 -7.72 7.89 6.40
C VAL A 303 -6.68 6.84 6.77
N ASN A 304 -6.29 6.03 5.80
CA ASN A 304 -5.26 5.00 6.00
C ASN A 304 -3.93 5.63 6.44
N GLY A 305 -3.21 4.94 7.32
CA GLY A 305 -1.93 5.38 7.89
C GLY A 305 -2.04 6.44 8.98
N THR A 306 -2.75 7.55 8.74
CA THR A 306 -2.83 8.66 9.72
C THR A 306 -3.79 8.39 10.88
N GLY A 307 -4.76 7.48 10.72
CA GLY A 307 -5.76 7.17 11.77
C GLY A 307 -6.80 8.28 12.00
N GLN A 308 -6.81 9.30 11.14
CA GLN A 308 -7.87 10.31 11.16
C GLN A 308 -9.21 9.64 10.87
N THR A 309 -10.19 9.85 11.76
CA THR A 309 -11.55 9.38 11.59
C THR A 309 -12.52 10.47 12.05
N LEU A 310 -13.69 10.52 11.42
CA LEU A 310 -14.77 11.43 11.79
C LEU A 310 -16.10 10.75 11.49
N THR A 311 -16.97 10.56 12.48
CA THR A 311 -18.30 9.98 12.29
C THR A 311 -19.36 11.07 12.08
N ASP A 312 -20.51 10.67 11.54
CA ASP A 312 -21.72 11.49 11.46
C ASP A 312 -21.54 12.85 10.75
N SER A 313 -20.57 12.96 9.82
CA SER A 313 -20.22 14.22 9.16
C SER A 313 -20.38 14.17 7.65
N GLN A 314 -20.86 15.28 7.08
CA GLN A 314 -20.87 15.55 5.63
C GLN A 314 -19.53 16.13 5.14
N HIS A 315 -18.74 16.73 6.02
CA HIS A 315 -17.49 17.41 5.68
C HIS A 315 -16.31 16.74 6.37
N PHE A 316 -15.17 16.66 5.69
CA PHE A 316 -13.96 16.10 6.26
C PHE A 316 -12.72 16.82 5.77
N GLU A 317 -11.92 17.32 6.71
CA GLU A 317 -10.64 17.96 6.44
C GLU A 317 -9.52 16.92 6.63
N VAL A 318 -9.04 16.36 5.53
CA VAL A 318 -7.93 15.42 5.55
C VAL A 318 -6.65 16.19 5.82
N VAL A 319 -6.15 16.16 7.06
CA VAL A 319 -4.87 16.73 7.42
C VAL A 319 -3.75 15.86 6.86
N ILE A 320 -2.78 16.46 6.21
CA ILE A 320 -1.65 15.78 5.58
C ILE A 320 -0.38 16.18 6.33
N PRO A 321 0.20 15.27 7.13
CA PRO A 321 1.47 15.52 7.80
C PRO A 321 2.65 15.60 6.81
N GLU A 322 3.74 16.26 7.19
CA GLU A 322 4.94 16.39 6.36
C GLU A 322 5.56 15.03 5.98
N MET A 323 5.53 14.05 6.91
CA MET A 323 6.02 12.68 6.70
C MET A 323 5.30 11.91 5.58
N MET A 324 4.16 12.42 5.09
CA MET A 324 3.41 11.85 3.97
C MET A 324 3.85 12.35 2.59
N ALA A 325 4.81 13.28 2.51
CA ALA A 325 5.31 13.83 1.26
C ALA A 325 5.70 12.73 0.24
N GLY A 326 5.31 12.89 -1.02
CA GLY A 326 5.56 11.91 -2.08
C GLY A 326 4.83 10.57 -1.96
N MET A 327 3.94 10.38 -0.99
CA MET A 327 3.15 9.15 -0.83
C MET A 327 1.71 9.30 -1.31
N THR A 328 1.04 8.16 -1.55
CA THR A 328 -0.41 8.11 -1.77
C THR A 328 -1.11 7.54 -0.55
N MET A 329 -2.09 8.26 -0.01
CA MET A 329 -3.00 7.78 1.04
C MET A 329 -4.39 7.50 0.45
N SER A 330 -5.10 6.52 1.02
CA SER A 330 -6.52 6.31 0.73
C SER A 330 -7.39 6.91 1.83
N VAL A 331 -8.47 7.57 1.42
CA VAL A 331 -9.55 8.06 2.27
C VAL A 331 -10.79 7.25 1.96
N THR A 332 -11.44 6.73 2.98
CA THR A 332 -12.67 5.94 2.86
C THR A 332 -13.82 6.72 3.49
N PHE A 333 -14.97 6.72 2.82
CA PHE A 333 -16.23 7.25 3.32
C PHE A 333 -17.30 6.17 3.36
N GLU A 334 -17.92 5.97 4.51
CA GLU A 334 -19.02 5.05 4.76
C GLU A 334 -20.27 5.86 5.11
N PRO A 335 -21.30 5.93 4.25
CA PRO A 335 -22.48 6.74 4.50
C PRO A 335 -23.32 6.17 5.66
N ASN A 336 -23.91 7.04 6.47
CA ASN A 336 -24.86 6.64 7.50
C ASN A 336 -26.13 6.08 6.85
N GLN A 337 -26.36 4.77 7.02
CA GLN A 337 -27.59 4.11 6.61
C GLN A 337 -28.01 3.07 7.65
N ALA A 338 -29.32 2.78 7.71
CA ALA A 338 -29.80 1.66 8.52
C ALA A 338 -29.17 0.36 8.00
N ALA A 339 -28.73 -0.51 8.91
CA ALA A 339 -28.02 -1.73 8.56
C ALA A 339 -28.94 -2.69 7.79
N ASN A 340 -28.85 -2.66 6.45
CA ASN A 340 -29.51 -3.63 5.59
C ASN A 340 -28.51 -4.71 5.17
N THR A 341 -28.94 -5.95 5.35
CA THR A 341 -28.08 -7.12 5.32
C THR A 341 -27.82 -7.58 3.89
N ASP A 342 -26.61 -7.31 3.38
CA ASP A 342 -25.81 -8.26 2.58
C ASP A 342 -24.45 -7.64 2.19
N ASP A 343 -23.45 -7.75 3.06
CA ASP A 343 -22.02 -7.50 2.71
C ASP A 343 -21.50 -8.42 1.57
N LEU A 344 -22.30 -9.42 1.18
CA LEU A 344 -22.02 -10.39 0.11
C LEU A 344 -21.73 -9.75 -1.27
N TRP A 345 -22.12 -8.49 -1.50
CA TRP A 345 -22.10 -7.86 -2.83
C TRP A 345 -21.24 -6.60 -2.95
N GLY A 346 -20.37 -6.35 -1.96
CA GLY A 346 -19.49 -5.19 -1.90
C GLY A 346 -20.06 -4.09 -1.01
N GLY A 347 -19.22 -3.61 -0.08
CA GLY A 347 -19.63 -2.64 0.93
C GLY A 347 -20.05 -1.28 0.36
N SER A 348 -20.74 -0.49 1.19
CA SER A 348 -21.20 0.87 0.86
C SER A 348 -20.08 1.93 0.79
N THR A 349 -18.84 1.50 1.03
CA THR A 349 -17.68 2.36 1.24
C THR A 349 -17.11 2.94 -0.05
N THR A 350 -17.04 4.27 -0.09
CA THR A 350 -16.47 5.01 -1.22
C THR A 350 -15.01 5.36 -0.92
N GLU A 351 -14.07 4.98 -1.79
CA GLU A 351 -12.62 5.22 -1.62
C GLU A 351 -12.14 6.34 -2.56
N VAL A 352 -11.30 7.25 -2.07
CA VAL A 352 -10.57 8.26 -2.87
C VAL A 352 -9.09 8.18 -2.51
N LYS A 353 -8.20 8.36 -3.49
CA LYS A 353 -6.75 8.37 -3.29
C LYS A 353 -6.22 9.78 -3.35
N ILE A 354 -5.40 10.17 -2.37
CA ILE A 354 -4.72 11.46 -2.33
C ILE A 354 -3.23 11.22 -2.51
N GLN A 355 -2.71 11.59 -3.68
CA GLN A 355 -1.27 11.72 -3.92
C GLN A 355 -0.78 12.99 -3.25
N VAL A 356 0.19 12.85 -2.35
CA VAL A 356 0.84 13.97 -1.70
C VAL A 356 2.04 14.41 -2.54
N PRO A 357 2.21 15.72 -2.83
CA PRO A 357 3.36 16.22 -3.58
C PRO A 357 4.65 16.16 -2.75
N GLY A 358 5.79 16.37 -3.42
CA GLY A 358 7.12 16.28 -2.81
C GLY A 358 7.78 14.92 -3.01
N ALA A 359 8.96 14.75 -2.40
CA ALA A 359 9.61 13.45 -2.25
C ALA A 359 9.28 12.88 -0.86
N PRO A 360 9.44 11.55 -0.62
CA PRO A 360 9.44 10.98 0.72
C PRO A 360 10.60 11.57 1.55
N ASN A 361 10.32 12.66 2.26
CA ASN A 361 11.33 13.53 2.89
C ASN A 361 12.05 12.92 4.10
N SER A 362 11.55 11.81 4.64
CA SER A 362 11.81 11.39 6.02
C SER A 362 12.63 10.11 6.17
N CYS A 363 13.05 9.45 5.08
CA CYS A 363 13.56 8.07 5.19
C CYS A 363 14.46 7.63 4.02
N ASP A 364 15.77 7.79 4.19
CA ASP A 364 16.78 7.05 3.43
C ASP A 364 17.04 5.71 4.13
N SER A 365 17.38 4.68 3.37
CA SER A 365 17.98 3.44 3.87
C SER A 365 19.19 3.67 4.79
N ALA A 366 19.97 4.73 4.57
CA ALA A 366 21.08 5.13 5.43
C ALA A 366 20.67 5.85 6.74
N SER A 367 19.41 6.28 6.86
CA SER A 367 18.85 6.98 8.03
C SER A 367 17.71 6.22 8.71
N ALA A 368 17.58 4.92 8.42
CA ALA A 368 16.59 4.05 9.03
C ALA A 368 16.93 3.81 10.51
N THR A 369 16.15 4.38 11.42
CA THR A 369 16.30 4.25 12.88
C THR A 369 15.52 3.07 13.47
N ALA A 370 14.43 2.67 12.82
CA ALA A 370 13.54 1.62 13.31
C ALA A 370 14.00 0.26 12.82
N THR A 371 13.79 -0.77 13.63
CA THR A 371 14.28 -2.12 13.37
C THR A 371 13.23 -2.95 12.64
N MET A 372 13.64 -3.98 11.91
CA MET A 372 12.72 -4.79 11.11
C MET A 372 13.06 -6.26 11.16
N ASP A 373 12.13 -7.04 11.70
CA ASP A 373 12.20 -8.47 11.76
C ASP A 373 11.27 -9.10 10.70
N VAL A 374 11.79 -10.10 10.00
CA VAL A 374 11.00 -10.90 9.04
C VAL A 374 10.50 -12.15 9.75
N LEU A 375 9.19 -12.30 9.82
CA LEU A 375 8.50 -13.44 10.43
C LEU A 375 7.89 -14.31 9.33
N MET A 376 8.33 -15.57 9.26
CA MET A 376 7.80 -16.55 8.32
C MET A 376 7.08 -17.66 9.08
N GLN A 377 5.88 -18.04 8.60
CA GLN A 377 5.15 -19.16 9.17
C GLN A 377 5.54 -20.46 8.45
N GLN A 378 5.88 -21.49 9.22
CA GLN A 378 6.25 -22.79 8.67
C GLN A 378 5.21 -23.33 7.67
N ASN A 379 5.65 -23.58 6.44
CA ASN A 379 4.87 -24.29 5.43
C ASN A 379 4.83 -25.80 5.75
N ALA A 380 3.70 -26.47 5.50
CA ALA A 380 3.52 -27.90 5.77
C ALA A 380 4.53 -28.81 5.06
N GLN A 381 5.15 -28.36 3.96
CA GLN A 381 6.19 -29.08 3.23
C GLN A 381 7.63 -28.63 3.54
N SER A 382 7.82 -27.68 4.46
CA SER A 382 9.13 -27.11 4.79
C SER A 382 9.48 -27.28 6.28
N SER A 383 10.73 -27.02 6.63
CA SER A 383 11.20 -26.97 8.02
C SER A 383 11.67 -25.56 8.37
N LEU A 384 11.57 -25.20 9.65
CA LEU A 384 12.06 -23.91 10.18
C LEU A 384 13.54 -23.65 9.84
N MET A 385 14.35 -24.71 9.73
CA MET A 385 15.75 -24.62 9.33
C MET A 385 15.90 -24.20 7.86
N VAL A 386 15.14 -24.83 6.95
CA VAL A 386 15.13 -24.52 5.51
C VAL A 386 14.59 -23.11 5.25
N GLU A 387 13.55 -22.69 5.97
CA GLU A 387 13.02 -21.33 5.85
C GLU A 387 14.03 -20.28 6.34
N ARG A 388 14.78 -20.57 7.43
CA ARG A 388 15.84 -19.70 7.93
C ARG A 388 17.05 -19.62 6.97
N GLU A 389 17.45 -20.70 6.32
CA GLU A 389 18.53 -20.71 5.30
C GLU A 389 18.19 -19.89 4.04
N ASN A 390 16.89 -19.69 3.78
CA ASN A 390 16.35 -18.94 2.66
C ASN A 390 16.17 -17.44 2.94
N LEU A 391 16.41 -16.98 4.17
CA LEU A 391 16.54 -15.56 4.49
C LEU A 391 17.92 -15.06 4.05
N TYR A 392 17.99 -14.19 3.04
CA TYR A 392 19.24 -13.59 2.58
C TYR A 392 19.16 -12.06 2.58
N SER A 393 19.80 -11.42 3.55
CA SER A 393 19.96 -9.97 3.57
C SER A 393 21.15 -9.54 2.71
N SER A 394 21.00 -8.40 2.03
CA SER A 394 22.08 -7.64 1.41
C SER A 394 21.85 -6.17 1.69
N ASP A 395 22.93 -5.37 1.70
CA ASP A 395 23.02 -4.02 2.29
C ASP A 395 21.94 -3.00 1.86
N VAL A 396 21.21 -3.25 0.77
CA VAL A 396 20.12 -2.40 0.25
C VAL A 396 18.84 -3.18 -0.08
N THR A 397 18.82 -4.51 -0.01
CA THR A 397 17.64 -5.33 -0.35
C THR A 397 17.65 -6.66 0.40
N VAL A 398 16.59 -6.92 1.16
CA VAL A 398 16.33 -8.22 1.80
C VAL A 398 15.67 -9.15 0.77
N LYS A 399 16.26 -10.33 0.53
CA LYS A 399 15.70 -11.35 -0.38
C LYS A 399 15.14 -12.52 0.42
N LEU A 400 13.87 -12.82 0.16
CA LEU A 400 13.08 -13.83 0.86
C LEU A 400 12.67 -14.91 -0.15
N TYR A 401 13.30 -16.09 -0.07
CA TYR A 401 13.00 -17.22 -0.95
C TYR A 401 11.98 -18.15 -0.27
N GLN A 402 10.77 -18.29 -0.81
CA GLN A 402 9.73 -19.17 -0.22
C GLN A 402 8.91 -19.82 -1.33
N ASN A 403 8.82 -21.14 -1.34
CA ASN A 403 8.05 -21.90 -2.35
C ASN A 403 7.17 -22.98 -1.68
N PRO A 404 5.83 -22.94 -1.87
CA PRO A 404 5.06 -21.75 -2.30
C PRO A 404 5.14 -20.63 -1.24
N VAL A 405 4.87 -19.39 -1.64
CA VAL A 405 4.73 -18.28 -0.69
C VAL A 405 3.50 -18.53 0.19
N HIS A 406 3.70 -18.67 1.50
CA HIS A 406 2.63 -19.05 2.44
C HIS A 406 2.18 -17.89 3.32
N VAL A 407 3.02 -17.50 4.28
CA VAL A 407 2.78 -16.35 5.17
C VAL A 407 4.13 -15.72 5.50
N ILE A 408 4.28 -14.43 5.17
CA ILE A 408 5.45 -13.61 5.47
C ILE A 408 4.95 -12.29 6.05
N TRP A 409 5.39 -11.96 7.26
CA TRP A 409 5.22 -10.65 7.87
C TRP A 409 6.56 -9.93 8.01
N LEU A 410 6.49 -8.61 7.97
CA LEU A 410 7.58 -7.70 8.35
C LEU A 410 7.09 -6.94 9.58
N ALA A 411 7.82 -6.97 10.70
CA ALA A 411 7.39 -6.41 11.97
C ALA A 411 8.50 -5.59 12.64
N THR A 412 8.16 -4.52 13.34
CA THR A 412 9.12 -3.77 14.16
C THR A 412 9.46 -4.47 15.48
N ALA A 413 8.51 -5.25 16.03
CA ALA A 413 8.70 -5.94 17.29
C ALA A 413 8.27 -7.42 17.19
N ALA A 414 9.16 -8.28 16.68
CA ALA A 414 8.89 -9.72 16.64
C ALA A 414 8.61 -10.33 18.03
N GLU A 415 9.13 -9.73 19.09
CA GLU A 415 8.92 -10.19 20.47
C GLU A 415 7.44 -10.07 20.92
N HIS A 416 6.66 -9.13 20.36
CA HIS A 416 5.20 -9.09 20.58
C HIS A 416 4.48 -10.34 20.05
N VAL A 417 5.05 -11.03 19.06
CA VAL A 417 4.47 -12.28 18.50
C VAL A 417 4.78 -13.49 19.38
N GLU A 418 5.85 -13.43 20.18
CA GLU A 418 6.21 -14.49 21.14
C GLU A 418 5.62 -14.27 22.54
N GLN A 419 5.54 -13.01 23.00
CA GLN A 419 5.22 -12.66 24.40
C GLN A 419 3.91 -11.87 24.57
N GLY A 420 3.30 -11.38 23.49
CA GLY A 420 2.09 -10.57 23.55
C GLY A 420 2.34 -9.12 23.96
N SER A 421 1.31 -8.47 24.52
CA SER A 421 1.29 -7.03 24.84
C SER A 421 2.09 -6.61 26.07
N GLU A 422 2.94 -7.49 26.63
CA GLU A 422 3.78 -7.21 27.81
C GLU A 422 5.24 -6.85 27.45
N ALA A 423 5.60 -6.88 26.16
CA ALA A 423 6.93 -6.46 25.68
C ALA A 423 7.12 -4.93 25.69
N SER A 424 8.38 -4.48 25.74
CA SER A 424 8.72 -3.05 25.70
C SER A 424 8.41 -2.47 24.32
N ASP A 425 7.40 -1.60 24.28
CA ASP A 425 6.75 -1.13 23.06
C ASP A 425 7.47 0.10 22.45
N ASP A 426 8.81 -0.03 22.32
CA ASP A 426 9.76 1.03 22.00
C ASP A 426 9.62 1.56 20.56
N GLU A 427 9.06 0.77 19.64
CA GLU A 427 8.85 1.17 18.23
C GLU A 427 7.36 1.45 17.93
N GLY A 428 6.46 0.64 18.47
CA GLY A 428 5.02 0.91 18.51
C GLY A 428 4.26 0.89 17.17
N PRO A 429 2.96 1.22 17.20
CA PRO A 429 2.10 1.28 16.02
C PRO A 429 2.62 2.30 15.02
N GLY A 430 2.76 1.90 13.76
CA GLY A 430 3.27 2.77 12.69
C GLY A 430 2.30 2.94 11.52
N PHE A 431 2.68 3.80 10.59
CA PHE A 431 2.13 3.77 9.24
C PHE A 431 3.11 3.06 8.30
N TRP A 432 2.56 2.26 7.38
CA TRP A 432 3.31 1.45 6.43
C TRP A 432 2.96 1.86 5.01
N ALA A 433 3.95 1.94 4.13
CA ALA A 433 3.74 2.21 2.71
C ALA A 433 4.58 1.27 1.83
N VAL A 434 3.92 0.66 0.84
CA VAL A 434 4.53 -0.21 -0.17
C VAL A 434 4.51 0.52 -1.51
N ASP A 435 5.67 0.68 -2.14
CA ASP A 435 5.89 1.45 -3.36
C ASP A 435 5.34 2.89 -3.28
N ASN A 436 5.49 3.49 -2.10
CA ASN A 436 4.96 4.80 -1.68
C ASN A 436 3.42 4.90 -1.59
N VAL A 437 2.69 3.79 -1.67
CA VAL A 437 1.24 3.74 -1.37
C VAL A 437 1.05 3.25 0.06
N VAL A 438 0.36 4.02 0.89
CA VAL A 438 0.01 3.62 2.26
C VAL A 438 -0.91 2.41 2.22
N VAL A 439 -0.58 1.39 3.02
CA VAL A 439 -1.37 0.17 3.07
C VAL A 439 -2.64 0.38 3.90
N ASP A 440 -3.68 -0.34 3.52
CA ASP A 440 -4.91 -0.49 4.29
C ASP A 440 -4.70 -1.34 5.55
N GLU A 441 -5.60 -1.19 6.54
CA GLU A 441 -5.53 -1.91 7.81
C GLU A 441 -5.69 -3.44 7.64
N SER A 442 -6.31 -3.93 6.54
CA SER A 442 -6.47 -5.38 6.31
C SER A 442 -5.17 -6.12 6.01
N LYS A 443 -4.11 -5.37 5.64
CA LYS A 443 -2.74 -5.89 5.45
C LYS A 443 -1.86 -5.70 6.68
N LEU A 444 -2.41 -5.16 7.77
CA LEU A 444 -1.70 -4.91 9.02
C LEU A 444 -2.22 -5.83 10.13
N ASN A 445 -1.39 -6.04 11.15
CA ASN A 445 -1.76 -6.85 12.32
C ASN A 445 -0.96 -6.42 13.55
N TRP A 446 -1.34 -6.95 14.71
CA TRP A 446 -0.72 -6.69 16.02
C TRP A 446 -0.59 -5.18 16.30
N ASP A 447 -1.73 -4.47 16.30
CA ASP A 447 -1.81 -3.00 16.43
C ASP A 447 -0.88 -2.26 15.46
N HIS A 448 -0.98 -2.58 14.16
CA HIS A 448 -0.20 -1.93 13.10
C HIS A 448 1.34 -2.00 13.27
N THR A 449 1.85 -2.95 14.07
CA THR A 449 3.30 -3.19 14.24
C THR A 449 3.87 -4.19 13.23
N ALA A 450 3.03 -4.81 12.40
CA ALA A 450 3.50 -5.63 11.28
C ALA A 450 2.66 -5.49 9.99
N LEU A 451 3.35 -5.68 8.87
CA LEU A 451 2.85 -5.70 7.50
C LEU A 451 2.83 -7.13 6.92
N LEU A 452 1.68 -7.56 6.39
CA LEU A 452 1.52 -8.84 5.69
C LEU A 452 2.11 -8.75 4.27
N LEU A 453 3.42 -8.95 4.16
CA LEU A 453 4.12 -8.87 2.89
C LEU A 453 3.66 -9.95 1.89
N SER A 454 3.25 -11.13 2.36
CA SER A 454 2.69 -12.19 1.49
C SER A 454 1.25 -11.93 1.00
N SER A 455 0.62 -10.80 1.36
CA SER A 455 -0.62 -10.35 0.70
C SER A 455 -0.36 -9.77 -0.69
N PHE A 456 0.90 -9.42 -0.98
CA PHE A 456 1.38 -8.97 -2.28
C PHE A 456 1.94 -10.17 -3.08
N LYS A 457 1.99 -10.04 -4.41
CA LYS A 457 2.56 -11.09 -5.29
C LYS A 457 4.08 -11.24 -5.07
N PRO A 458 4.73 -12.33 -5.52
CA PRO A 458 6.19 -12.35 -5.60
C PRO A 458 6.71 -11.16 -6.43
N GLY A 459 7.76 -10.48 -5.94
CA GLY A 459 8.20 -9.20 -6.48
C GLY A 459 9.19 -8.45 -5.58
N ARG A 460 9.75 -7.35 -6.07
CA ARG A 460 10.58 -6.42 -5.27
C ARG A 460 9.77 -5.17 -4.95
N TYR A 461 9.67 -4.87 -3.66
CA TYR A 461 8.85 -3.80 -3.10
C TYR A 461 9.72 -2.79 -2.36
N LYS A 462 9.48 -1.50 -2.55
CA LYS A 462 10.00 -0.44 -1.67
C LYS A 462 9.06 -0.34 -0.46
N VAL A 463 9.52 -0.80 0.69
CA VAL A 463 8.73 -0.78 1.93
C VAL A 463 9.25 0.34 2.83
N ASN A 464 8.32 1.12 3.37
CA ASN A 464 8.59 2.27 4.25
C ASN A 464 7.71 2.10 5.51
N TYR A 465 8.30 2.27 6.69
CA TYR A 465 7.64 2.29 7.99
C TYR A 465 8.00 3.57 8.72
N TYR A 466 7.06 4.10 9.49
CA TYR A 466 7.28 5.23 10.39
C TYR A 466 6.39 5.07 11.63
N SER A 467 6.94 5.23 12.82
CA SER A 467 6.16 5.17 14.06
C SER A 467 5.17 6.34 14.15
N LYS A 468 3.95 6.06 14.62
CA LYS A 468 2.96 7.11 14.93
C LYS A 468 3.30 7.86 16.21
N ARG A 469 4.15 7.29 17.08
CA ARG A 469 4.54 7.88 18.38
C ARG A 469 5.73 8.82 18.23
N GLU A 470 6.78 8.38 17.55
CA GLU A 470 7.99 9.17 17.26
C GLU A 470 8.24 9.17 15.74
N PRO A 471 7.79 10.19 14.98
CA PRO A 471 7.90 10.24 13.52
C PRO A 471 9.32 10.12 12.96
N ARG A 472 10.34 10.36 13.80
CA ARG A 472 11.76 10.13 13.46
C ARG A 472 12.11 8.66 13.40
N GLN A 473 11.39 7.81 14.13
CA GLN A 473 11.56 6.36 14.14
C GLN A 473 10.97 5.76 12.87
N SER A 474 11.82 5.61 11.85
CA SER A 474 11.44 5.15 10.52
C SER A 474 12.37 4.06 10.00
N TRP A 475 11.88 3.27 9.05
CA TRP A 475 12.68 2.30 8.30
C TRP A 475 12.29 2.30 6.85
N CYS A 476 13.28 2.33 5.94
CA CYS A 476 13.05 2.19 4.51
C CYS A 476 14.05 1.25 3.89
N GLY A 477 13.54 0.34 3.08
CA GLY A 477 14.35 -0.61 2.37
C GLY A 477 13.59 -1.25 1.24
N TYR A 478 14.28 -2.13 0.52
CA TYR A 478 13.65 -2.98 -0.47
C TYR A 478 13.54 -4.40 0.05
N ILE A 479 12.38 -5.02 -0.15
CA ILE A 479 12.19 -6.44 0.12
C ILE A 479 11.79 -7.13 -1.17
N GLN A 480 12.50 -8.19 -1.51
CA GLN A 480 12.25 -9.01 -2.69
C GLN A 480 11.76 -10.40 -2.25
N VAL A 481 10.46 -10.66 -2.44
CA VAL A 481 9.87 -11.99 -2.27
C VAL A 481 10.04 -12.76 -3.57
N VAL A 482 10.66 -13.94 -3.50
CA VAL A 482 10.94 -14.81 -4.65
C VAL A 482 10.28 -16.17 -4.41
N GLU A 483 9.35 -16.53 -5.30
CA GLU A 483 8.70 -17.85 -5.30
C GLU A 483 9.56 -18.89 -6.05
N ASP A 484 10.77 -19.10 -5.54
CA ASP A 484 11.71 -20.09 -6.05
C ASP A 484 12.68 -20.48 -4.91
N THR A 485 13.42 -21.56 -5.12
CA THR A 485 14.62 -21.89 -4.35
C THR A 485 15.69 -20.81 -4.50
N ARG A 486 16.41 -20.53 -3.41
CA ARG A 486 17.56 -19.63 -3.42
C ARG A 486 18.60 -20.10 -4.46
N PRO A 487 19.18 -19.19 -5.29
CA PRO A 487 20.30 -19.53 -6.16
C PRO A 487 21.39 -20.22 -5.34
N ILE A 488 21.82 -21.40 -5.80
CA ILE A 488 22.88 -22.18 -5.15
C ILE A 488 24.09 -21.23 -4.97
N PRO A 489 24.57 -21.02 -3.72
CA PRO A 489 25.72 -20.16 -3.49
C PRO A 489 26.88 -20.58 -4.40
N SER A 490 27.60 -19.60 -4.94
CA SER A 490 28.80 -19.85 -5.75
C SER A 490 29.68 -20.88 -5.03
N ALA A 491 30.00 -21.98 -5.73
CA ALA A 491 30.59 -23.17 -5.13
C ALA A 491 31.76 -22.82 -4.19
N PRO A 492 31.90 -23.50 -3.02
CA PRO A 492 32.91 -23.14 -2.03
C PRO A 492 34.29 -23.12 -2.67
N VAL A 493 34.91 -21.95 -2.69
CA VAL A 493 36.22 -21.75 -3.33
C VAL A 493 37.30 -22.16 -2.34
N CYS A 494 38.23 -23.01 -2.79
CA CYS A 494 39.47 -23.29 -2.05
C CYS A 494 40.20 -21.97 -1.78
N ALA A 495 40.27 -21.55 -0.51
CA ALA A 495 40.93 -20.31 -0.15
C ALA A 495 42.45 -20.45 -0.40
N LYS A 496 43.10 -19.32 -0.70
CA LYS A 496 44.53 -19.23 -1.10
C LYS A 496 45.53 -19.88 -0.11
N ASN A 497 45.09 -20.20 1.11
CA ASN A 497 45.90 -20.79 2.18
C ASN A 497 45.57 -22.25 2.50
N GLU A 498 44.67 -22.89 1.75
CA GLU A 498 44.17 -24.24 2.04
C GLU A 498 44.84 -25.32 1.18
N ALA A 499 45.42 -24.92 0.04
CA ALA A 499 46.32 -25.75 -0.75
C ALA A 499 47.76 -25.21 -0.67
N GLY A 500 48.73 -26.12 -0.62
CA GLY A 500 50.15 -25.81 -0.83
C GLY A 500 50.50 -25.86 -2.30
N LEU A 501 51.47 -25.02 -2.71
CA LEU A 501 52.09 -25.17 -4.03
C LEU A 501 52.77 -26.55 -4.10
N ALA A 502 52.56 -27.27 -5.20
CA ALA A 502 53.26 -28.53 -5.45
C ALA A 502 54.79 -28.28 -5.52
N PRO A 503 55.62 -29.23 -5.07
CA PRO A 503 57.07 -29.11 -5.17
C PRO A 503 57.52 -29.01 -6.63
N SER A 504 58.49 -28.12 -6.88
CA SER A 504 59.28 -28.10 -8.12
C SER A 504 60.65 -28.71 -7.79
N PRO A 505 60.81 -30.05 -7.90
CA PRO A 505 62.02 -30.72 -7.43
C PRO A 505 63.22 -30.40 -8.33
N GLY A 506 64.21 -29.70 -7.78
CA GLY A 506 65.56 -29.63 -8.33
C GLY A 506 66.31 -30.96 -8.19
N PRO A 507 67.46 -31.11 -8.86
CA PRO A 507 68.24 -32.36 -8.84
C PRO A 507 68.87 -32.59 -7.46
N ILE A 508 68.70 -33.77 -6.88
CA ILE A 508 69.42 -34.16 -5.66
C ILE A 508 70.89 -34.37 -6.03
N LEU A 509 71.80 -33.80 -5.25
CA LEU A 509 73.24 -34.04 -5.35
C LEU A 509 73.91 -34.03 -3.98
N LEU A 510 75.01 -34.76 -3.85
CA LEU A 510 75.91 -34.72 -2.69
C LEU A 510 77.14 -33.90 -3.08
N LYS A 511 77.63 -33.04 -2.17
CA LYS A 511 78.77 -32.15 -2.44
C LYS A 511 79.74 -32.14 -1.27
N ASN A 512 81.03 -32.38 -1.53
CA ASN A 512 82.05 -32.30 -0.48
C ASN A 512 82.58 -30.87 -0.29
N SER A 513 83.32 -30.64 0.81
CA SER A 513 83.98 -29.38 1.12
C SER A 513 85.03 -28.93 0.09
N ARG A 514 85.54 -29.86 -0.75
CA ARG A 514 86.45 -29.57 -1.87
C ARG A 514 85.73 -29.13 -3.16
N GLY A 515 84.39 -29.14 -3.18
CA GLY A 515 83.56 -28.71 -4.30
C GLY A 515 83.22 -29.80 -5.33
N ASN A 516 83.59 -31.06 -5.12
CA ASN A 516 83.16 -32.17 -5.97
C ASN A 516 81.65 -32.39 -5.81
N GLU A 517 80.94 -32.57 -6.92
CA GLU A 517 79.52 -32.90 -6.94
C GLU A 517 79.29 -34.34 -7.40
N TYR A 518 78.43 -35.05 -6.69
CA TYR A 518 78.01 -36.41 -6.97
C TYR A 518 76.51 -36.42 -7.29
N ARG A 519 76.13 -37.00 -8.43
CA ARG A 519 74.78 -36.94 -9.01
C ARG A 519 74.13 -38.31 -9.09
N ASP A 520 72.82 -38.34 -9.33
CA ASP A 520 72.06 -39.57 -9.49
C ASP A 520 72.58 -40.44 -10.65
N GLY A 521 72.68 -41.75 -10.41
CA GLY A 521 73.23 -42.74 -11.33
C GLY A 521 74.76 -42.71 -11.51
N GLN A 522 75.49 -41.86 -10.77
CA GLN A 522 76.94 -41.76 -10.90
C GLN A 522 77.65 -42.94 -10.22
N THR A 523 78.69 -43.46 -10.89
CA THR A 523 79.63 -44.41 -10.32
C THR A 523 80.98 -43.75 -10.07
N VAL A 524 81.47 -43.81 -8.84
CA VAL A 524 82.81 -43.38 -8.42
C VAL A 524 83.67 -44.62 -8.23
N ARG A 525 84.90 -44.59 -8.74
CA ARG A 525 85.89 -45.67 -8.55
C ARG A 525 86.97 -45.18 -7.60
N VAL A 526 87.19 -45.92 -6.52
CA VAL A 526 88.19 -45.66 -5.50
C VAL A 526 89.26 -46.72 -5.61
N SER A 527 90.46 -46.33 -6.02
CA SER A 527 91.63 -47.21 -6.22
C SER A 527 92.74 -46.96 -5.19
N SER A 528 92.55 -46.00 -4.27
CA SER A 528 93.49 -45.70 -3.19
C SER A 528 92.77 -45.09 -1.98
N ALA A 529 93.34 -45.24 -0.79
CA ALA A 529 92.78 -44.66 0.45
C ALA A 529 92.70 -43.12 0.43
N ALA A 530 93.52 -42.45 -0.38
CA ALA A 530 93.48 -41.00 -0.55
C ALA A 530 92.27 -40.51 -1.38
N GLU A 531 91.71 -41.36 -2.25
CA GLU A 531 90.49 -41.04 -3.01
C GLU A 531 89.23 -41.05 -2.13
N LEU A 532 89.25 -41.79 -1.01
CA LEU A 532 88.18 -41.78 0.00
C LEU A 532 88.01 -40.41 0.67
N ASP A 533 89.05 -39.57 0.73
CA ASP A 533 88.94 -38.19 1.24
C ASP A 533 87.99 -37.32 0.40
N SER A 534 87.64 -37.74 -0.81
CA SER A 534 86.62 -37.06 -1.62
C SER A 534 85.19 -37.40 -1.17
N LEU A 535 85.02 -38.44 -0.35
CA LEU A 535 83.75 -39.00 0.12
C LEU A 535 83.46 -38.72 1.60
N SER A 536 84.34 -38.00 2.30
CA SER A 536 84.04 -37.39 3.60
C SER A 536 83.32 -36.04 3.43
N GLU A 537 82.58 -35.61 4.46
CA GLU A 537 81.88 -34.31 4.50
C GLU A 537 80.90 -34.07 3.32
N LEU A 538 80.18 -35.11 2.87
CA LEU A 538 79.21 -35.01 1.79
C LEU A 538 77.93 -34.31 2.25
N ARG A 539 77.76 -33.04 1.87
CA ARG A 539 76.56 -32.24 2.13
C ARG A 539 75.48 -32.52 1.11
N LEU A 540 74.23 -32.61 1.57
CA LEU A 540 73.07 -32.81 0.70
C LEU A 540 72.59 -31.47 0.14
N THR A 541 72.59 -31.34 -1.19
CA THR A 541 71.88 -30.27 -1.89
C THR A 541 70.62 -30.84 -2.52
N SER A 542 69.45 -30.35 -2.11
CA SER A 542 68.16 -30.79 -2.66
C SER A 542 67.09 -29.72 -2.48
N THR A 543 65.85 -30.05 -2.85
CA THR A 543 64.70 -29.17 -2.60
C THR A 543 64.21 -29.40 -1.16
N TYR A 544 63.85 -28.35 -0.43
CA TYR A 544 63.25 -28.47 0.91
C TYR A 544 62.27 -27.33 1.17
N ALA A 545 61.38 -27.54 2.15
CA ALA A 545 60.39 -26.58 2.60
C ALA A 545 61.04 -25.60 3.59
N LYS A 546 61.51 -24.44 3.10
CA LYS A 546 62.18 -23.44 3.94
C LYS A 546 61.16 -22.48 4.57
N ARG A 547 61.21 -22.33 5.90
CA ARG A 547 60.48 -21.28 6.60
C ARG A 547 61.13 -19.92 6.35
N ILE A 548 60.35 -18.99 5.78
CA ILE A 548 60.77 -17.61 5.49
C ILE A 548 60.12 -16.57 6.41
N GLY A 549 59.40 -17.02 7.44
CA GLY A 549 58.76 -16.18 8.46
C GLY A 549 57.41 -16.73 8.88
N ASN A 550 56.50 -15.84 9.25
CA ASN A 550 55.09 -16.15 9.51
C ASN A 550 54.19 -15.37 8.54
N LYS A 551 53.14 -16.02 8.01
CA LYS A 551 52.06 -15.38 7.27
C LYS A 551 50.92 -15.03 8.21
N LYS A 552 50.33 -13.86 8.02
CA LYS A 552 49.15 -13.39 8.76
C LYS A 552 47.90 -13.88 8.04
N LEU A 553 47.12 -14.73 8.68
CA LEU A 553 45.77 -15.08 8.23
C LEU A 553 44.75 -14.23 8.99
N LYS A 554 43.66 -13.89 8.30
CA LYS A 554 42.46 -13.29 8.85
C LYS A 554 41.33 -14.25 8.57
N ASP A 555 40.61 -14.65 9.60
CA ASP A 555 39.41 -15.47 9.50
C ASP A 555 38.21 -14.66 10.00
N GLY A 556 37.02 -14.95 9.49
CA GLY A 556 35.82 -14.15 9.72
C GLY A 556 35.78 -12.80 8.96
N SER A 557 34.75 -12.00 9.26
CA SER A 557 34.52 -10.70 8.62
C SER A 557 33.96 -9.68 9.63
N GLY A 558 34.15 -8.38 9.37
CA GLY A 558 33.66 -7.33 10.27
C GLY A 558 34.32 -7.37 11.65
N LYS A 559 33.50 -7.40 12.71
CA LYS A 559 33.96 -7.36 14.11
C LYS A 559 34.53 -8.68 14.62
N ASP A 560 34.17 -9.81 14.01
CA ASP A 560 34.59 -11.15 14.41
C ASP A 560 35.90 -11.61 13.71
N MET A 561 36.68 -10.66 13.18
CA MET A 561 37.88 -10.96 12.39
C MET A 561 39.06 -11.41 13.26
N ILE A 562 39.21 -12.71 13.47
CA ILE A 562 40.33 -13.28 14.22
C ILE A 562 41.60 -13.30 13.34
N THR A 563 42.72 -12.91 13.93
CA THR A 563 44.04 -12.92 13.28
C THR A 563 44.86 -14.10 13.79
N TYR A 564 45.29 -14.97 12.88
CA TYR A 564 46.22 -16.07 13.17
C TYR A 564 47.58 -15.82 12.50
N TYR A 565 48.67 -16.23 13.15
CA TYR A 565 50.01 -16.22 12.57
C TYR A 565 50.43 -17.66 12.32
N MET A 566 50.63 -18.02 11.06
CA MET A 566 51.03 -19.37 10.65
C MET A 566 52.43 -19.36 10.04
N PRO A 567 53.21 -20.45 10.11
CA PRO A 567 54.47 -20.56 9.40
C PRO A 567 54.31 -20.27 7.90
N ASN A 568 55.18 -19.43 7.34
CA ASN A 568 55.25 -19.21 5.89
C ASN A 568 56.41 -20.01 5.32
N LEU A 569 56.10 -21.04 4.52
CA LEU A 569 57.09 -21.91 3.90
C LEU A 569 57.08 -21.76 2.38
N VAL A 570 58.26 -21.86 1.79
CA VAL A 570 58.47 -21.90 0.34
C VAL A 570 59.42 -23.03 -0.04
N TRP A 571 59.19 -23.65 -1.19
CA TRP A 571 60.14 -24.58 -1.78
C TRP A 571 61.43 -23.84 -2.13
N THR A 572 62.54 -24.27 -1.54
CA THR A 572 63.89 -23.73 -1.77
C THR A 572 64.79 -24.86 -2.24
N TYR A 573 65.66 -24.59 -3.21
CA TYR A 573 66.71 -25.51 -3.63
C TYR A 573 68.06 -25.05 -3.06
N GLY A 574 68.79 -25.93 -2.37
CA GLY A 574 70.08 -25.61 -1.77
C GLY A 574 70.57 -26.68 -0.79
N GLU A 575 71.64 -26.37 -0.05
CA GLU A 575 72.13 -27.22 1.04
C GLU A 575 71.04 -27.39 2.11
N THR A 576 70.84 -28.63 2.56
CA THR A 576 69.92 -29.03 3.64
C THR A 576 70.59 -30.11 4.49
N PRO A 577 70.43 -30.13 5.83
CA PRO A 577 71.03 -31.16 6.66
C PRO A 577 70.39 -32.52 6.38
N ILE A 578 71.17 -33.57 6.60
CA ILE A 578 70.86 -34.96 6.26
C ILE A 578 70.03 -35.59 7.36
N GLY A 579 69.03 -36.38 6.97
CA GLY A 579 68.15 -37.02 7.94
C GLY A 579 67.27 -36.00 8.67
N THR A 580 66.74 -34.97 7.99
CA THR A 580 65.89 -33.93 8.61
C THR A 580 64.47 -33.88 8.05
N ARG A 581 63.53 -33.45 8.91
CA ARG A 581 62.12 -33.16 8.58
C ARG A 581 61.77 -31.68 8.83
N GLN A 582 61.37 -30.98 7.77
CA GLN A 582 60.83 -29.61 7.81
C GLN A 582 59.30 -29.65 7.80
N GLU A 583 58.71 -30.00 8.93
CA GLU A 583 57.26 -30.04 9.16
C GLU A 583 56.88 -29.05 10.27
N TYR A 584 55.81 -28.28 10.07
CA TYR A 584 55.32 -27.32 11.06
C TYR A 584 53.80 -27.35 11.15
N ILE A 585 53.26 -27.23 12.36
CA ILE A 585 51.82 -27.20 12.60
C ILE A 585 51.18 -26.08 11.76
N GLY A 586 50.15 -26.45 11.00
CA GLY A 586 49.42 -25.52 10.13
C GLY A 586 50.13 -25.13 8.82
N ALA A 587 51.32 -25.67 8.53
CA ALA A 587 51.92 -25.53 7.21
C ALA A 587 51.06 -26.15 6.11
N THR A 588 51.25 -25.67 4.87
CA THR A 588 50.62 -26.21 3.66
C THR A 588 51.58 -27.06 2.80
N ILE A 589 52.87 -27.04 3.13
CA ILE A 589 53.93 -27.84 2.53
C ILE A 589 54.92 -28.30 3.61
N SER A 590 55.55 -29.46 3.42
CA SER A 590 56.64 -29.98 4.26
C SER A 590 57.60 -30.86 3.45
N SER A 591 58.83 -31.02 3.93
CA SER A 591 59.81 -31.95 3.35
C SER A 591 60.45 -32.82 4.42
N ALA A 592 60.94 -33.98 4.02
CA ALA A 592 61.81 -34.81 4.84
C ALA A 592 62.84 -35.51 3.95
N ASN A 593 64.07 -35.71 4.42
CA ASN A 593 65.08 -36.47 3.69
C ASN A 593 65.69 -37.59 4.53
N ALA A 594 66.06 -38.69 3.87
CA ALA A 594 66.73 -39.82 4.48
C ALA A 594 67.83 -40.34 3.55
N ILE A 595 68.93 -40.83 4.13
CA ILE A 595 70.03 -41.48 3.43
C ILE A 595 70.18 -42.91 3.95
N GLN A 596 70.38 -43.84 3.03
CA GLN A 596 70.68 -45.25 3.31
C GLN A 596 71.95 -45.62 2.55
N VAL A 597 72.92 -46.25 3.23
CA VAL A 597 74.14 -46.77 2.63
C VAL A 597 74.08 -48.28 2.62
N PHE A 598 74.28 -48.88 1.46
CA PHE A 598 74.29 -50.31 1.23
C PHE A 598 75.71 -50.77 0.84
N TYR A 599 76.09 -51.99 1.22
CA TYR A 599 77.27 -52.70 0.73
C TYR A 599 76.81 -54.05 0.16
N GLU A 600 77.15 -54.34 -1.10
CA GLU A 600 76.70 -55.55 -1.81
C GLU A 600 75.18 -55.81 -1.67
N GLY A 601 74.38 -54.73 -1.71
CA GLY A 601 72.92 -54.76 -1.58
C GLY A 601 72.36 -54.84 -0.16
N LYS A 602 73.19 -54.99 0.89
CA LYS A 602 72.76 -54.99 2.30
C LYS A 602 72.90 -53.60 2.92
N GLU A 603 71.87 -53.09 3.59
CA GLU A 603 71.95 -51.83 4.35
C GLU A 603 72.98 -51.96 5.48
N ILE A 604 73.93 -51.02 5.54
CA ILE A 604 74.99 -50.94 6.56
C ILE A 604 74.90 -49.66 7.40
N ALA A 605 74.31 -48.58 6.88
CA ALA A 605 74.05 -47.36 7.64
C ALA A 605 72.76 -46.69 7.14
N SER A 606 72.08 -45.96 8.03
CA SER A 606 70.91 -45.16 7.66
C SER A 606 70.76 -43.94 8.55
N LEU A 607 70.62 -42.78 7.90
CA LEU A 607 70.35 -41.48 8.50
C LEU A 607 68.91 -41.09 8.11
N LYS A 608 68.02 -41.00 9.10
CA LYS A 608 66.58 -40.78 8.91
C LYS A 608 66.10 -39.70 9.89
N PRO A 609 65.07 -38.91 9.54
CA PRO A 609 64.47 -37.91 10.42
C PRO A 609 64.03 -38.51 11.75
N ASN A 610 64.20 -37.76 12.84
CA ASN A 610 63.71 -38.18 14.14
C ASN A 610 62.16 -38.21 14.14
N THR A 611 61.62 -39.34 14.59
CA THR A 611 60.17 -39.56 14.73
C THR A 611 59.62 -39.06 16.07
N ASP A 612 60.48 -38.78 17.05
CA ASP A 612 60.08 -38.32 18.38
C ASP A 612 59.68 -36.83 18.37
N GLU A 613 58.54 -36.48 18.95
CA GLU A 613 57.95 -35.14 18.84
C GLU A 613 58.52 -34.13 19.86
N GLU A 614 59.24 -34.60 20.89
CA GLU A 614 59.84 -33.74 21.92
C GLU A 614 61.19 -33.11 21.51
N TYR A 615 61.85 -33.61 20.45
CA TYR A 615 63.19 -33.17 20.05
C TYR A 615 63.17 -32.42 18.71
N VAL A 616 63.97 -31.36 18.61
CA VAL A 616 64.19 -30.63 17.35
C VAL A 616 65.08 -31.47 16.44
N ASP A 617 64.56 -31.81 15.27
CA ASP A 617 65.24 -32.63 14.26
C ASP A 617 66.26 -31.79 13.46
N GLU A 618 67.42 -31.51 14.07
CA GLU A 618 68.51 -30.72 13.46
C GLU A 618 69.26 -31.49 12.37
N GLY A 619 69.35 -32.82 12.51
CA GLY A 619 70.03 -33.75 11.59
C GLY A 619 71.53 -33.53 11.46
N ASP A 620 72.15 -34.26 10.52
CA ASP A 620 73.60 -34.22 10.31
C ASP A 620 73.99 -33.16 9.26
N GLU A 621 74.99 -32.33 9.53
CA GLU A 621 75.48 -31.33 8.56
C GLU A 621 76.04 -31.98 7.27
N SER A 622 76.58 -33.19 7.38
CA SER A 622 77.18 -33.92 6.25
C SER A 622 77.29 -35.43 6.51
N LEU A 623 77.33 -36.20 5.42
CA LEU A 623 77.57 -37.65 5.42
C LEU A 623 79.07 -37.92 5.29
N ASP A 624 79.68 -38.57 6.27
CA ASP A 624 81.02 -39.13 6.12
C ASP A 624 80.94 -40.58 5.60
N LEU A 625 80.90 -40.73 4.28
CA LEU A 625 80.89 -42.06 3.65
C LEU A 625 82.24 -42.78 3.82
N LYS A 626 83.35 -42.05 3.99
CA LYS A 626 84.66 -42.63 4.29
C LYS A 626 84.66 -43.30 5.66
N ALA A 627 84.09 -42.64 6.69
CA ALA A 627 83.90 -43.25 8.00
C ALA A 627 83.04 -44.51 7.92
N ILE A 628 81.90 -44.47 7.22
CA ILE A 628 81.01 -45.65 7.04
C ILE A 628 81.71 -46.81 6.30
N ILE A 629 82.57 -46.52 5.32
CA ILE A 629 83.40 -47.53 4.63
C ILE A 629 84.46 -48.12 5.58
N ALA A 630 85.09 -47.29 6.41
CA ALA A 630 86.09 -47.72 7.40
C ALA A 630 85.47 -48.56 8.53
N ASP A 631 84.29 -48.20 9.02
CA ASP A 631 83.50 -48.97 10.00
C ASP A 631 83.05 -50.33 9.42
N ASN A 632 82.85 -50.43 8.09
CA ASN A 632 82.69 -51.70 7.39
C ASN A 632 84.03 -52.43 7.12
N GLU A 633 85.08 -52.16 7.90
CA GLU A 633 86.42 -52.77 7.83
C GLU A 633 87.20 -52.46 6.53
N ASN A 634 86.86 -51.39 5.80
CA ASN A 634 87.43 -51.03 4.49
C ASN A 634 87.30 -52.15 3.43
N LYS A 635 86.23 -52.95 3.47
CA LYS A 635 86.01 -54.06 2.52
C LYS A 635 85.94 -53.56 1.06
N PRO A 636 86.75 -54.11 0.12
CA PRO A 636 86.56 -53.90 -1.30
C PRO A 636 85.21 -54.44 -1.77
N GLY A 637 84.56 -53.74 -2.70
CA GLY A 637 83.21 -54.06 -3.18
C GLY A 637 82.41 -52.83 -3.58
N VAL A 638 81.12 -53.03 -3.82
CA VAL A 638 80.18 -52.00 -4.27
C VAL A 638 79.40 -51.44 -3.08
N TYR A 639 79.65 -50.17 -2.79
CA TYR A 639 78.85 -49.36 -1.88
C TYR A 639 77.82 -48.54 -2.66
N THR A 640 76.60 -48.43 -2.17
CA THR A 640 75.52 -47.67 -2.80
C THR A 640 74.89 -46.73 -1.79
N VAL A 641 75.00 -45.42 -2.01
CA VAL A 641 74.31 -44.39 -1.23
C VAL A 641 73.01 -44.04 -1.91
N LYS A 642 71.90 -44.29 -1.24
CA LYS A 642 70.55 -43.91 -1.67
C LYS A 642 70.05 -42.75 -0.82
N VAL A 643 69.85 -41.60 -1.46
CA VAL A 643 69.16 -40.45 -0.88
C VAL A 643 67.69 -40.52 -1.28
N THR A 644 66.78 -40.34 -0.34
CA THR A 644 65.33 -40.21 -0.58
C THR A 644 64.87 -38.88 0.01
N ASN A 645 64.20 -38.05 -0.77
CA ASN A 645 63.58 -36.80 -0.34
C ASN A 645 62.07 -36.89 -0.58
N THR A 646 61.29 -36.71 0.48
CA THR A 646 59.84 -36.81 0.55
C THR A 646 59.27 -35.41 0.62
N PHE A 647 58.48 -35.04 -0.37
CA PHE A 647 57.75 -33.78 -0.41
C PHE A 647 56.27 -34.02 -0.11
N ARG A 648 55.68 -33.18 0.74
CA ARG A 648 54.23 -33.16 0.96
C ARG A 648 53.67 -31.77 0.70
N ASN A 649 52.49 -31.72 0.08
CA ASN A 649 51.70 -30.49 -0.02
C ASN A 649 50.21 -30.78 0.17
N LYS A 650 49.53 -29.91 0.92
CA LYS A 650 48.06 -29.98 1.05
C LYS A 650 47.40 -29.66 -0.28
N THR A 651 46.34 -30.39 -0.59
CA THR A 651 45.50 -30.19 -1.76
C THR A 651 44.09 -29.81 -1.33
N CYS A 652 43.40 -29.06 -2.19
CA CYS A 652 42.01 -28.71 -2.00
C CYS A 652 41.29 -28.87 -3.33
N SER A 653 40.20 -29.62 -3.33
CA SER A 653 39.33 -29.82 -4.49
C SER A 653 37.87 -29.60 -4.09
N VAL A 654 37.07 -29.14 -5.05
CA VAL A 654 35.62 -29.01 -4.89
C VAL A 654 34.98 -30.21 -5.57
N VAL A 655 34.24 -31.01 -4.81
CA VAL A 655 33.65 -32.27 -5.28
C VAL A 655 32.13 -32.24 -5.11
N GLN A 656 31.41 -32.81 -6.08
CA GLN A 656 29.97 -32.91 -6.01
C GLN A 656 29.56 -34.18 -5.27
N LYS A 657 29.03 -34.06 -4.04
CA LYS A 657 28.52 -35.16 -3.23
C LYS A 657 27.05 -34.90 -2.90
N TYR A 658 26.18 -35.89 -3.11
CA TYR A 658 24.73 -35.83 -2.78
C TYR A 658 24.00 -34.54 -3.23
N LYS A 659 24.25 -34.08 -4.46
CA LYS A 659 23.72 -32.84 -5.06
C LYS A 659 24.19 -31.52 -4.39
N LYS A 660 25.18 -31.56 -3.50
CA LYS A 660 25.88 -30.39 -2.97
C LYS A 660 27.34 -30.37 -3.48
N TYR A 661 27.96 -29.20 -3.46
CA TYR A 661 29.41 -29.05 -3.66
C TYR A 661 30.07 -28.95 -2.30
N ASP A 662 30.86 -29.95 -1.94
CA ASP A 662 31.67 -29.96 -0.72
C ASP A 662 33.13 -29.73 -1.07
N LYS A 663 33.87 -29.17 -0.11
CA LYS A 663 35.31 -28.98 -0.21
C LYS A 663 36.03 -30.18 0.42
N GLU A 664 36.87 -30.84 -0.36
CA GLU A 664 37.68 -31.97 0.07
C GLU A 664 39.13 -31.48 0.24
N LEU A 665 39.64 -31.58 1.48
CA LEU A 665 41.03 -31.32 1.81
C LEU A 665 41.80 -32.64 1.79
N GLY A 666 42.91 -32.68 1.07
CA GLY A 666 43.78 -33.83 0.97
C GLY A 666 45.25 -33.45 1.15
N GLU A 667 46.11 -34.44 0.95
CA GLU A 667 47.56 -34.27 0.95
C GLU A 667 48.13 -35.07 -0.23
N SER A 668 49.08 -34.48 -0.93
CA SER A 668 49.85 -35.14 -1.99
C SER A 668 51.26 -35.33 -1.48
N GLU A 669 51.69 -36.60 -1.40
CA GLU A 669 53.09 -36.96 -1.17
C GLU A 669 53.78 -37.29 -2.51
N ARG A 670 55.02 -36.83 -2.66
CA ARG A 670 55.89 -37.17 -3.78
C ARG A 670 57.30 -37.45 -3.28
N ASN A 671 57.81 -38.64 -3.60
CA ASN A 671 59.18 -39.04 -3.30
C ASN A 671 60.09 -38.80 -4.52
N GLN A 672 61.30 -38.31 -4.27
CA GLN A 672 62.40 -38.17 -5.22
C GLN A 672 63.62 -38.90 -4.65
N THR A 673 64.31 -39.67 -5.48
CA THR A 673 65.48 -40.46 -5.06
C THR A 673 66.71 -40.12 -5.87
N MET A 674 67.88 -40.27 -5.25
CA MET A 674 69.19 -40.28 -5.91
C MET A 674 69.97 -41.51 -5.45
N THR A 675 70.68 -42.14 -6.37
CA THR A 675 71.59 -43.26 -6.12
C THR A 675 73.00 -42.89 -6.56
N LEU A 676 73.98 -43.01 -5.67
CA LEU A 676 75.42 -42.88 -5.93
C LEU A 676 76.08 -44.22 -5.66
N THR A 677 76.82 -44.75 -6.63
CA THR A 677 77.57 -46.00 -6.50
C THR A 677 79.05 -45.70 -6.31
N VAL A 678 79.70 -46.37 -5.36
CA VAL A 678 81.14 -46.28 -5.08
C VAL A 678 81.75 -47.68 -5.15
N GLU A 679 82.56 -47.93 -6.17
CA GLU A 679 83.36 -49.16 -6.32
C GLU A 679 84.70 -48.98 -5.60
N VAL A 680 84.89 -49.66 -4.47
CA VAL A 680 86.17 -49.70 -3.72
C VAL A 680 86.96 -50.93 -4.15
N LYS A 681 88.23 -50.76 -4.54
CA LYS A 681 89.09 -51.82 -5.08
C LYS A 681 90.15 -52.33 -4.10
#